data_AF-A0A8R1U161-F1
#
_entry.id   AF-A0A8R1U161-F1
#
_cell.length_a   1.000
_cell.length_b   1.000
_cell.length_c   1.000
_cell.angle_alpha   90.00
_cell.angle_beta   90.00
_cell.angle_gamma   90.00
#
_symmetry.space_group_name_H-M   'P 1'
#
loop_
_entity.id
_entity.type
_entity.pdbx_description
1 polymer ?
#
loop_
_entity_poly.entity_id
_entity_poly.type
_entity_poly.pdbx_seq_one_letter_code
_entity_poly.pdbx_strand_id
1 'polypeptide(L)'
;MIPMDTDVLMNNLNFLREEPPLNWLDYFVDRKKFGKFLESEKSNPKQLSALANQFTEQAVAIDKECDGLIRKEYDEEDLAYNRCKSAQLWICALSCFASVNWNLDLMKQCCNIISMKALLNRLVAFCYPTKIMSSNDDILSVLAEFYAESKVEFEKPEQLFACWLYATWLLKVDIDGRFPETIAKPTVSNPLNQFDANLMQAEQFKNCTAELRRSVEGAEKLLKRLLESNRKIHMIVPTKDCFLEALSKEPNLTADSILNLGNMNTASIPALDFQMSNIRLDYNSWTLTVLYSLMCNHFAAGKVQETRNDLERIVKNWPKYKKGLVDNVVLGINENDLTGYCEAYGITHSFSLSTPRFQNELMFQAINEKTLDVLDNCSLVHRLECQRIACTSESALMDNILAENIISEYCNDFPATLSTLMKLAANKPAVSHLITVCSRLVKRRAKLQVMKGVIQFLCTKIPNFVEEFKEVSPDCDKEYFGNFRDISRRSIHPLPNVATIRELLNGGTDVWRLIVSFDMNEIKSLFAKMTGKIVVPYRLRISRMIGDVISAAASQGNFEHINFMLGKLEQLAVIGDGAQWRTFCNDCVKEMGPLGKIQEIQVRFAFDAVRVQLECWHARFSRVSNNAQFVHVTQTLNSTVKALIQSSMTSPVTMGKMMLHTVTFFINTSEWDFLLRSFVKVKSPFLDTAKMIAAYMTSTDPAVARQIVEGPWWHVMNSTFQEFPSSRHMIAIIKILYYSKRRNDGSLVREQTKQLLTRTQFLDMLRLIKEYRTISFLISFLSKMFGAAGNMAKMRKESDGLSLGHDINKDIFVEHPDYWQSNFEKKGSDDEPAFNLPFLIESCDKFADALVLYMEACVACSDSLMRPLPDNVVDDVMWLKVQRCLRMSGAETLSALICQLMRNPNECYVPTASSLMETHGDTLDACTAYFPLISDINLAEFMSDVYEKLHLDKKEQLLLRAISVPEINSHNMSQLERFRRRERFLLVLCAHVFRIHF
;
A
#
# COMPACT_ATOMS: atom_id res chain seq x y z
N MET A 1 49.01 -66.96 21.30
CA MET A 1 49.05 -65.88 22.31
C MET A 1 49.85 -64.75 21.69
N ILE A 2 49.15 -63.84 21.04
CA ILE A 2 49.70 -62.77 20.18
C ILE A 2 49.13 -61.45 20.75
N PRO A 3 49.91 -60.37 20.86
CA PRO A 3 49.47 -59.14 21.50
C PRO A 3 48.37 -58.49 20.67
N MET A 4 47.25 -58.14 21.32
CA MET A 4 46.15 -57.41 20.70
C MET A 4 46.53 -55.93 20.58
N ASP A 5 46.49 -55.40 19.36
CA ASP A 5 46.76 -53.99 19.01
C ASP A 5 45.91 -53.01 19.82
N THR A 6 46.59 -52.20 20.64
CA THR A 6 46.05 -51.00 21.32
C THR A 6 45.60 -49.89 20.36
N ASP A 7 45.97 -49.97 19.08
CA ASP A 7 45.65 -48.96 18.07
C ASP A 7 44.19 -49.00 17.59
N VAL A 8 43.45 -50.09 17.85
CA VAL A 8 42.04 -50.21 17.45
C VAL A 8 41.09 -49.59 18.50
N LEU A 9 41.52 -49.48 19.76
CA LEU A 9 40.70 -48.89 20.84
C LEU A 9 40.80 -47.36 20.94
N MET A 10 41.91 -46.75 20.51
CA MET A 10 42.08 -45.28 20.46
C MET A 10 41.32 -44.61 19.30
N ASN A 11 40.95 -45.37 18.25
CA ASN A 11 40.26 -44.81 17.08
C ASN A 11 38.74 -44.59 17.29
N ASN A 12 38.14 -45.15 18.34
CA ASN A 12 36.70 -45.03 18.60
C ASN A 12 36.29 -43.77 19.42
N LEU A 13 37.24 -42.91 19.79
CA LEU A 13 36.98 -41.60 20.44
C LEU A 13 37.22 -40.39 19.51
N ASN A 14 37.57 -40.62 18.23
CA ASN A 14 37.88 -39.59 17.23
C ASN A 14 36.64 -38.99 16.52
N PHE A 15 35.55 -38.71 17.25
CA PHE A 15 34.32 -38.14 16.64
C PHE A 15 34.46 -36.66 16.21
N LEU A 16 35.53 -35.97 16.60
CA LEU A 16 35.88 -34.65 16.10
C LEU A 16 37.36 -34.69 15.69
N ARG A 17 37.68 -34.41 14.43
CA ARG A 17 39.07 -34.29 13.91
C ARG A 17 39.75 -33.02 14.44
N GLU A 18 39.59 -32.70 15.72
CA GLU A 18 40.16 -31.52 16.37
C GLU A 18 41.19 -31.97 17.40
N GLU A 19 42.37 -31.34 17.39
CA GLU A 19 43.37 -31.56 18.45
C GLU A 19 42.75 -31.21 19.81
N PRO A 20 43.01 -32.01 20.87
CA PRO A 20 42.47 -31.72 22.19
C PRO A 20 42.88 -30.31 22.64
N PRO A 21 41.96 -29.55 23.26
CA PRO A 21 42.26 -28.19 23.70
C PRO A 21 43.41 -28.19 24.70
N LEU A 22 44.26 -27.17 24.62
CA LEU A 22 45.37 -26.98 25.55
C LEU A 22 44.86 -26.95 26.99
N ASN A 23 45.46 -27.75 27.87
CA ASN A 23 45.10 -27.85 29.28
C ASN A 23 46.23 -27.29 30.15
N TRP A 24 45.90 -26.33 31.03
CA TRP A 24 46.84 -25.72 31.98
C TRP A 24 47.62 -26.75 32.80
N LEU A 25 47.00 -27.87 33.16
CA LEU A 25 47.62 -28.88 34.02
C LEU A 25 48.83 -29.54 33.35
N ASP A 26 48.75 -29.84 32.05
CA ASP A 26 49.84 -30.45 31.28
C ASP A 26 51.09 -29.55 31.28
N TYR A 27 50.87 -28.24 31.17
CA TYR A 27 51.93 -27.23 31.15
C TYR A 27 52.43 -26.86 32.55
N PHE A 28 51.58 -26.95 33.57
CA PHE A 28 51.96 -26.71 34.96
C PHE A 28 52.89 -27.81 35.49
N VAL A 29 52.58 -29.07 35.16
CA VAL A 29 53.35 -30.25 35.59
C VAL A 29 54.64 -30.39 34.77
N ASP A 30 54.58 -30.23 33.44
CA ASP A 30 55.76 -30.28 32.58
C ASP A 30 56.31 -28.87 32.27
N ARG A 31 57.13 -28.35 33.19
CA ARG A 31 57.76 -27.02 33.06
C ARG A 31 58.64 -26.91 31.81
N LYS A 32 59.24 -28.01 31.33
CA LYS A 32 60.07 -27.99 30.10
C LYS A 32 59.20 -27.86 28.87
N LYS A 33 58.06 -28.56 28.80
CA LYS A 33 57.06 -28.38 27.74
C LYS A 33 56.50 -26.97 27.71
N PHE A 34 56.24 -26.37 28.89
CA PHE A 34 55.79 -24.99 29.01
C PHE A 34 56.82 -23.98 28.50
N GLY A 35 58.08 -24.05 28.98
CA GLY A 35 59.15 -23.17 28.49
C GLY A 35 59.31 -23.23 26.96
N LYS A 36 59.36 -24.43 26.39
CA LYS A 36 59.43 -24.63 24.93
C LYS A 36 58.24 -24.05 24.18
N PHE A 37 57.03 -24.14 24.75
CA PHE A 37 55.84 -23.59 24.13
C PHE A 37 55.85 -22.07 24.12
N LEU A 38 56.36 -21.43 25.17
CA LEU A 38 56.53 -19.97 25.21
C LEU A 38 57.65 -19.47 24.29
N GLU A 39 58.69 -20.27 24.06
CA GLU A 39 59.83 -19.95 23.20
C GLU A 39 59.55 -20.11 21.70
N SER A 40 58.61 -20.98 21.34
CA SER A 40 58.29 -21.27 19.94
C SER A 40 57.66 -20.06 19.24
N GLU A 41 58.34 -19.52 18.22
CA GLU A 41 57.79 -18.49 17.31
C GLU A 41 56.52 -18.95 16.59
N LYS A 42 56.27 -20.27 16.53
CA LYS A 42 55.08 -20.86 15.92
C LYS A 42 53.88 -20.91 16.87
N SER A 43 54.06 -20.61 18.15
CA SER A 43 52.98 -20.66 19.12
C SER A 43 51.91 -19.63 18.79
N ASN A 44 50.67 -20.09 18.64
CA ASN A 44 49.57 -19.21 18.28
C ASN A 44 49.33 -18.22 19.45
N PRO A 45 49.40 -16.91 19.22
CA PRO A 45 49.19 -15.90 20.26
C PRO A 45 47.84 -16.07 20.98
N LYS A 46 46.79 -16.49 20.27
CA LYS A 46 45.48 -16.78 20.89
C LYS A 46 45.52 -17.99 21.84
N GLN A 47 46.28 -19.02 21.49
CA GLN A 47 46.45 -20.20 22.35
C GLN A 47 47.19 -19.84 23.64
N LEU A 48 48.21 -18.98 23.55
CA LEU A 48 48.92 -18.45 24.71
C LEU A 48 48.00 -17.62 25.61
N SER A 49 47.14 -16.75 25.05
CA SER A 49 46.16 -15.99 25.81
C SER A 49 45.09 -16.87 26.47
N ALA A 50 44.64 -17.94 25.79
CA ALA A 50 43.70 -18.90 26.36
C ALA A 50 44.34 -19.67 27.54
N LEU A 51 45.59 -20.10 27.39
CA LEU A 51 46.34 -20.76 28.45
C LEU A 51 46.59 -19.83 29.65
N ALA A 52 46.90 -18.55 29.39
CA ALA A 52 47.02 -17.51 30.43
C ALA A 52 45.72 -17.35 31.24
N ASN A 53 44.56 -17.36 30.56
CA ASN A 53 43.26 -17.29 31.22
C ASN A 53 43.02 -18.51 32.12
N GLN A 54 43.33 -19.72 31.62
CA GLN A 54 43.18 -20.94 32.44
C GLN A 54 44.05 -20.88 33.71
N PHE A 55 45.32 -20.47 33.59
CA PHE A 55 46.17 -20.29 34.78
C PHE A 55 45.61 -19.25 35.74
N THR A 56 45.08 -18.14 35.22
CA THR A 56 44.46 -17.08 36.01
C THR A 56 43.23 -17.59 36.78
N GLU A 57 42.33 -18.32 36.12
CA GLU A 57 41.12 -18.89 36.75
C GLU A 57 41.48 -19.85 37.89
N GLN A 58 42.49 -20.71 37.68
CA GLN A 58 42.96 -21.63 38.70
C GLN A 58 43.66 -20.91 39.86
N ALA A 59 44.48 -19.90 39.57
CA ALA A 59 45.15 -19.12 40.62
C ALA A 59 44.12 -18.38 41.50
N VAL A 60 43.10 -17.77 40.89
CA VAL A 60 42.00 -17.11 41.60
C VAL A 60 41.20 -18.11 42.45
N ALA A 61 40.98 -19.33 41.97
CA ALA A 61 40.29 -20.38 42.73
C ALA A 61 41.08 -20.77 43.99
N ILE A 62 42.39 -20.95 43.88
CA ILE A 62 43.26 -21.28 45.01
C ILE A 62 43.38 -20.11 45.98
N ASP A 63 43.44 -18.87 45.50
CA ASP A 63 43.44 -17.69 46.38
C ASP A 63 42.16 -17.62 47.22
N LYS A 64 40.99 -17.91 46.63
CA LYS A 64 39.71 -18.00 47.37
C LYS A 64 39.69 -19.15 48.37
N GLU A 65 40.31 -20.28 48.03
CA GLU A 65 40.48 -21.41 48.94
C GLU A 65 41.37 -21.01 50.14
N CYS A 66 42.48 -20.32 49.90
CA CYS A 66 43.34 -19.76 50.94
C CYS A 66 42.58 -18.83 51.89
N ASP A 67 41.76 -17.92 51.36
CA ASP A 67 40.91 -17.04 52.18
C ASP A 67 39.91 -17.86 53.05
N GLY A 68 39.40 -18.96 52.51
CA GLY A 68 38.55 -19.91 53.23
C GLY A 68 39.28 -20.67 54.34
N LEU A 69 40.53 -21.08 54.10
CA LEU A 69 41.39 -21.75 55.08
C LEU A 69 41.77 -20.83 56.23
N ILE A 70 42.11 -19.56 55.93
CA ILE A 70 42.38 -18.52 56.95
C ILE A 70 41.17 -18.33 57.87
N ARG A 71 39.95 -18.26 57.30
CA ARG A 71 38.72 -18.07 58.08
C ARG A 71 38.33 -19.28 58.94
N LYS A 72 38.85 -20.46 58.64
CA LYS A 72 38.53 -21.72 59.32
C LYS A 72 39.65 -22.22 60.24
N GLU A 73 40.73 -21.45 60.43
CA GLU A 73 41.88 -21.79 61.29
C GLU A 73 42.53 -23.15 60.93
N TYR A 74 42.70 -23.45 59.63
CA TYR A 74 43.40 -24.65 59.16
C TYR A 74 44.93 -24.56 59.33
N ASP A 75 45.61 -25.72 59.19
CA ASP A 75 47.06 -25.90 59.35
C ASP A 75 47.88 -24.89 58.51
N GLU A 76 48.91 -24.30 59.13
CA GLU A 76 49.80 -23.32 58.49
C GLU A 76 50.57 -23.94 57.31
N GLU A 77 50.83 -25.26 57.36
CA GLU A 77 51.49 -25.99 56.27
C GLU A 77 50.65 -26.00 54.98
N ASP A 78 49.36 -26.31 55.09
CA ASP A 78 48.43 -26.31 53.96
C ASP A 78 48.27 -24.91 53.37
N LEU A 79 48.22 -23.88 54.22
CA LEU A 79 48.15 -22.50 53.79
C LEU A 79 49.42 -22.07 53.04
N ALA A 80 50.60 -22.44 53.53
CA ALA A 80 51.88 -22.15 52.88
C ALA A 80 51.99 -22.86 51.53
N TYR A 81 51.58 -24.12 51.44
CA TYR A 81 51.55 -24.88 50.20
C TYR A 81 50.63 -24.24 49.16
N ASN A 82 49.39 -23.91 49.54
CA ASN A 82 48.41 -23.31 48.62
C ASN A 82 48.84 -21.92 48.16
N ARG A 83 49.46 -21.11 49.02
CA ARG A 83 50.04 -19.82 48.64
C ARG A 83 51.17 -19.97 47.64
N CYS A 84 52.07 -20.94 47.83
CA CYS A 84 53.15 -21.23 46.88
C CYS A 84 52.60 -21.68 45.53
N LYS A 85 51.61 -22.58 45.54
CA LYS A 85 50.94 -23.07 44.33
C LYS A 85 50.22 -21.95 43.57
N SER A 86 49.49 -21.09 44.28
CA SER A 86 48.86 -19.89 43.70
C SER A 86 49.90 -18.97 43.06
N ALA A 87 51.00 -18.67 43.76
CA ALA A 87 52.06 -17.83 43.23
C ALA A 87 52.67 -18.40 41.94
N GLN A 88 52.91 -19.72 41.88
CA GLN A 88 53.40 -20.37 40.66
C GLN A 88 52.42 -20.26 39.49
N LEU A 89 51.12 -20.47 39.72
CA LEU A 89 50.11 -20.31 38.68
C LEU A 89 50.04 -18.88 38.15
N TRP A 90 50.13 -17.89 39.05
CA TRP A 90 50.21 -16.48 38.66
C TRP A 90 51.45 -16.18 37.82
N ILE A 91 52.61 -16.74 38.16
CA ILE A 91 53.85 -16.60 37.39
C ILE A 91 53.71 -17.27 36.01
N CYS A 92 53.02 -18.42 35.90
CA CYS A 92 52.70 -19.04 34.61
C CYS A 92 51.78 -18.13 33.76
N ALA A 93 50.73 -17.56 34.36
CA ALA A 93 49.82 -16.65 33.65
C ALA A 93 50.55 -15.40 33.12
N LEU A 94 51.41 -14.80 33.94
CA LEU A 94 52.22 -13.63 33.56
C LEU A 94 53.29 -13.98 32.52
N SER A 95 53.89 -15.18 32.60
CA SER A 95 54.79 -15.69 31.55
C SER A 95 54.10 -15.75 30.18
N CYS A 96 52.86 -16.26 30.14
CA CYS A 96 52.07 -16.29 28.92
C CYS A 96 51.74 -14.88 28.42
N PHE A 97 51.34 -13.97 29.31
CA PHE A 97 51.02 -12.59 28.94
C PHE A 97 52.24 -11.82 28.41
N ALA A 98 53.41 -12.00 29.05
CA ALA A 98 54.67 -11.46 28.58
C ALA A 98 55.09 -12.05 27.22
N SER A 99 54.78 -13.33 26.96
CA SER A 99 55.07 -14.00 25.68
C SER A 99 54.24 -13.49 24.51
N VAL A 100 53.04 -12.94 24.78
CA VAL A 100 52.23 -12.20 23.79
C VAL A 100 52.52 -10.69 23.80
N ASN A 101 53.69 -10.30 24.34
CA ASN A 101 54.18 -8.92 24.39
C ASN A 101 53.21 -7.94 25.05
N TRP A 102 52.55 -8.38 26.13
CA TRP A 102 51.63 -7.56 26.92
C TRP A 102 50.48 -6.95 26.08
N ASN A 103 50.06 -7.64 25.01
CA ASN A 103 48.98 -7.20 24.14
C ASN A 103 47.60 -7.32 24.84
N LEU A 104 47.08 -6.19 25.30
CA LEU A 104 45.78 -6.09 25.97
C LEU A 104 44.60 -6.53 25.09
N ASP A 105 44.64 -6.25 23.77
CA ASP A 105 43.52 -6.58 22.87
C ASP A 105 43.43 -8.08 22.60
N LEU A 106 44.59 -8.74 22.52
CA LEU A 106 44.66 -10.19 22.37
C LEU A 106 44.22 -10.90 23.66
N MET A 107 44.68 -10.44 24.83
CA MET A 107 44.26 -11.00 26.12
C MET A 107 42.77 -10.86 26.37
N LYS A 108 42.17 -9.71 26.01
CA LYS A 108 40.73 -9.46 26.09
C LYS A 108 39.88 -10.47 25.31
N GLN A 109 40.41 -11.09 24.25
CA GLN A 109 39.68 -12.11 23.48
C GLN A 109 39.49 -13.42 24.25
N CYS A 110 40.34 -13.70 25.25
CA CYS A 110 40.31 -14.96 26.01
C CYS A 110 40.01 -14.77 27.49
N CYS A 111 40.31 -13.60 28.06
CA CYS A 111 40.10 -13.29 29.48
C CYS A 111 38.87 -12.41 29.66
N ASN A 112 37.95 -12.81 30.55
CA ASN A 112 36.85 -11.93 30.97
C ASN A 112 37.38 -10.76 31.84
N ILE A 113 36.54 -9.75 32.06
CA ILE A 113 36.93 -8.52 32.78
C ILE A 113 37.45 -8.78 34.21
N ILE A 114 36.87 -9.77 34.90
CA ILE A 114 37.26 -10.17 36.26
C ILE A 114 38.63 -10.82 36.26
N SER A 115 38.91 -11.69 35.28
CA SER A 115 40.19 -12.38 35.12
C SER A 115 41.29 -11.40 34.75
N MET A 116 41.00 -10.45 33.86
CA MET A 116 41.93 -9.36 33.53
C MET A 116 42.25 -8.48 34.74
N LYS A 117 41.22 -8.10 35.53
CA LYS A 117 41.40 -7.35 36.78
C LYS A 117 42.33 -8.11 37.73
N ALA A 118 42.07 -9.39 37.95
CA ALA A 118 42.87 -10.22 38.86
C ALA A 118 44.33 -10.37 38.38
N LEU A 119 44.54 -10.63 37.09
CA LEU A 119 45.87 -10.76 36.49
C LEU A 119 46.69 -9.47 36.61
N LEU A 120 46.10 -8.32 36.28
CA LEU A 120 46.76 -7.03 36.39
C LEU A 120 46.99 -6.63 37.84
N ASN A 121 46.04 -6.94 38.73
CA ASN A 121 46.22 -6.70 40.15
C ASN A 121 47.43 -7.48 40.69
N ARG A 122 47.55 -8.74 40.29
CA ARG A 122 48.68 -9.57 40.71
C ARG A 122 50.02 -9.09 40.15
N LEU A 123 50.05 -8.61 38.90
CA LEU A 123 51.24 -7.99 38.32
C LEU A 123 51.71 -6.79 39.17
N VAL A 124 50.78 -5.91 39.55
CA VAL A 124 51.09 -4.76 40.41
C VAL A 124 51.63 -5.24 41.76
N ALA A 125 50.99 -6.23 42.40
CA ALA A 125 51.46 -6.78 43.67
C ALA A 125 52.92 -7.31 43.59
N PHE A 126 53.30 -7.96 42.49
CA PHE A 126 54.68 -8.42 42.29
C PHE A 126 55.69 -7.28 42.10
N CYS A 127 55.28 -6.15 41.52
CA CYS A 127 56.12 -4.97 41.35
C CYS A 127 56.23 -4.13 42.65
N TYR A 128 55.35 -4.35 43.63
CA TYR A 128 55.32 -3.67 44.92
C TYR A 128 55.34 -4.66 46.11
N PRO A 129 56.43 -5.44 46.30
CA PRO A 129 56.50 -6.49 47.32
C PRO A 129 56.43 -5.96 48.76
N THR A 130 56.65 -4.66 48.98
CA THR A 130 56.59 -4.02 50.29
C THR A 130 55.16 -3.73 50.78
N LYS A 131 54.16 -3.78 49.90
CA LYS A 131 52.75 -3.65 50.28
C LYS A 131 52.10 -5.03 50.27
N ILE A 132 51.60 -5.48 51.42
CA ILE A 132 50.81 -6.71 51.51
C ILE A 132 49.46 -6.40 50.85
N MET A 133 49.21 -6.97 49.67
CA MET A 133 47.97 -6.79 48.93
C MET A 133 47.20 -8.10 48.90
N SER A 134 45.98 -8.10 49.45
CA SER A 134 45.03 -9.21 49.30
C SER A 134 44.49 -9.28 47.86
N SER A 135 43.97 -10.44 47.47
CA SER A 135 43.35 -10.68 46.15
C SER A 135 42.17 -9.74 45.87
N ASN A 136 41.56 -9.17 46.93
CA ASN A 136 40.43 -8.25 46.87
C ASN A 136 40.81 -6.80 47.21
N ASP A 137 42.08 -6.51 47.51
CA ASP A 137 42.48 -5.15 47.86
C ASP A 137 42.43 -4.25 46.62
N ASP A 138 41.85 -3.07 46.83
CA ASP A 138 41.64 -2.11 45.76
C ASP A 138 42.99 -1.53 45.36
N ILE A 139 43.64 -2.13 44.36
CA ILE A 139 44.93 -1.66 43.80
C ILE A 139 44.82 -0.22 43.34
N LEU A 140 43.60 0.24 43.03
CA LEU A 140 43.30 1.62 42.74
C LEU A 140 43.67 2.55 43.90
N SER A 141 43.67 2.08 45.16
CA SER A 141 44.17 2.85 46.32
C SER A 141 45.69 3.03 46.30
N VAL A 142 46.45 1.99 45.92
CA VAL A 142 47.91 2.08 45.73
C VAL A 142 48.24 2.99 44.56
N LEU A 143 47.48 2.91 43.47
CA LEU A 143 47.61 3.82 42.35
C LEU A 143 47.12 5.24 42.68
N ALA A 144 46.17 5.39 43.61
CA ALA A 144 45.63 6.68 44.04
C ALA A 144 46.62 7.51 44.84
N GLU A 145 47.52 6.88 45.60
CA GLU A 145 48.65 7.58 46.22
C GLU A 145 49.50 8.27 45.13
N PHE A 146 49.81 7.58 44.02
CA PHE A 146 50.49 8.18 42.87
C PHE A 146 49.64 9.22 42.13
N TYR A 147 48.30 9.13 42.20
CA TYR A 147 47.40 10.15 41.65
C TYR A 147 47.37 11.43 42.52
N ALA A 148 47.65 11.34 43.81
CA ALA A 148 47.65 12.48 44.73
C ALA A 148 48.98 13.26 44.73
N GLU A 149 50.11 12.59 44.46
CA GLU A 149 51.43 13.22 44.52
C GLU A 149 51.72 14.15 43.33
N SER A 150 52.35 15.30 43.62
CA SER A 150 52.67 16.34 42.63
C SER A 150 53.87 16.00 41.73
N LYS A 151 54.70 15.03 42.15
CA LYS A 151 55.83 14.50 41.38
C LYS A 151 55.77 12.98 41.43
N VAL A 152 55.81 12.35 40.27
CA VAL A 152 55.83 10.89 40.15
C VAL A 152 57.28 10.44 40.13
N GLU A 153 57.77 9.90 41.25
CA GLU A 153 59.05 9.17 41.31
C GLU A 153 58.76 7.71 41.63
N PHE A 154 59.06 6.82 40.67
CA PHE A 154 59.04 5.38 40.90
C PHE A 154 60.41 4.93 41.40
N GLU A 155 60.44 4.13 42.47
CA GLU A 155 61.68 3.61 43.04
C GLU A 155 62.37 2.62 42.08
N LYS A 156 61.56 1.84 41.35
CA LYS A 156 62.03 0.79 40.46
C LYS A 156 61.39 0.88 39.08
N PRO A 157 62.10 0.48 38.00
CA PRO A 157 61.57 0.60 36.63
C PRO A 157 60.34 -0.28 36.35
N GLU A 158 60.21 -1.44 36.99
CA GLU A 158 59.06 -2.34 36.87
C GLU A 158 57.76 -1.71 37.41
N GLN A 159 57.87 -0.82 38.41
CA GLN A 159 56.74 -0.09 38.97
C GLN A 159 56.13 0.87 37.94
N LEU A 160 56.98 1.58 37.18
CA LEU A 160 56.54 2.45 36.09
C LEU A 160 55.79 1.65 35.02
N PHE A 161 56.33 0.49 34.63
CA PHE A 161 55.70 -0.39 33.63
C PHE A 161 54.33 -0.88 34.09
N ALA A 162 54.23 -1.41 35.32
CA ALA A 162 52.97 -1.93 35.86
C ALA A 162 51.90 -0.84 35.95
N CYS A 163 52.25 0.35 36.47
CA CYS A 163 51.32 1.48 36.57
C CYS A 163 50.86 1.98 35.19
N TRP A 164 51.78 2.06 34.22
CA TRP A 164 51.45 2.45 32.85
C TRP A 164 50.52 1.45 32.15
N LEU A 165 50.83 0.15 32.25
CA LEU A 165 50.03 -0.91 31.65
C LEU A 165 48.63 -0.93 32.24
N TYR A 166 48.53 -0.82 33.58
CA TYR A 166 47.25 -0.79 34.29
C TYR A 166 46.41 0.43 33.91
N ALA A 167 47.00 1.62 33.88
CA ALA A 167 46.30 2.84 33.49
C ALA A 167 45.81 2.78 32.03
N THR A 168 46.63 2.23 31.14
CA THR A 168 46.26 2.05 29.73
C THR A 168 45.11 1.05 29.56
N TRP A 169 45.11 -0.04 30.35
CA TRP A 169 44.00 -0.98 30.38
C TRP A 169 42.71 -0.34 30.90
N LEU A 170 42.76 0.48 31.96
CA LEU A 170 41.59 1.21 32.45
C LEU A 170 40.97 2.11 31.39
N LEU A 171 41.79 2.83 30.59
CA LEU A 171 41.27 3.62 29.46
C LEU A 171 40.51 2.76 28.45
N LYS A 172 41.02 1.55 28.14
CA LYS A 172 40.35 0.60 27.24
C LYS A 172 39.03 0.08 27.82
N VAL A 173 38.99 -0.23 29.12
CA VAL A 173 37.76 -0.63 29.81
C VAL A 173 36.69 0.47 29.76
N ASP A 174 37.08 1.74 29.87
CA ASP A 174 36.13 2.85 29.73
C ASP A 174 35.62 3.01 28.29
N ILE A 175 36.49 2.85 27.29
CA ILE A 175 36.10 2.86 25.88
C ILE A 175 35.05 1.76 25.64
N ASP A 176 35.33 0.54 26.07
CA ASP A 176 34.43 -0.60 25.91
C ASP A 176 33.09 -0.38 26.62
N GLY A 177 33.11 0.10 27.86
CA GLY A 177 31.91 0.34 28.64
C GLY A 177 31.03 1.50 28.13
N ARG A 178 31.50 2.29 27.15
CA ARG A 178 30.69 3.34 26.50
C ARG A 178 29.87 2.82 25.33
N PHE A 179 30.21 1.65 24.78
CA PHE A 179 29.39 1.01 23.74
C PHE A 179 28.20 0.25 24.37
N PRO A 180 27.01 0.28 23.74
CA PRO A 180 25.86 -0.46 24.24
C PRO A 180 26.12 -1.97 24.21
N GLU A 181 26.16 -2.60 25.37
CA GLU A 181 26.32 -4.04 25.50
C GLU A 181 25.04 -4.79 25.08
N THR A 182 25.20 -5.98 24.51
CA THR A 182 24.07 -6.87 24.28
C THR A 182 23.56 -7.40 25.62
N ILE A 183 22.29 -7.10 25.96
CA ILE A 183 21.69 -7.54 27.22
C ILE A 183 21.60 -9.07 27.22
N ALA A 184 22.23 -9.72 28.21
CA ALA A 184 22.10 -11.16 28.44
C ALA A 184 20.61 -11.50 28.65
N LYS A 185 20.07 -12.37 27.81
CA LYS A 185 18.69 -12.86 27.92
C LYS A 185 18.69 -14.13 28.77
N PRO A 186 17.64 -14.38 29.57
CA PRO A 186 17.51 -15.65 30.28
C PRO A 186 17.49 -16.79 29.27
N THR A 187 18.22 -17.87 29.57
CA THR A 187 18.46 -18.99 28.64
C THR A 187 17.16 -19.74 28.30
N VAL A 188 16.12 -19.56 29.11
CA VAL A 188 14.74 -20.05 28.94
C VAL A 188 13.79 -19.01 29.51
N SER A 189 12.55 -18.91 29.02
CA SER A 189 11.49 -18.19 29.72
C SER A 189 11.40 -18.75 31.15
N ASN A 190 11.82 -17.96 32.14
CA ASN A 190 12.02 -18.38 33.53
C ASN A 190 10.94 -17.80 34.45
N PRO A 191 9.65 -18.20 34.31
CA PRO A 191 8.57 -17.68 35.14
C PRO A 191 8.70 -18.08 36.61
N LEU A 192 9.61 -19.01 36.94
CA LEU A 192 9.84 -19.52 38.30
C LEU A 192 11.01 -18.84 39.03
N ASN A 193 11.67 -17.82 38.45
CA ASN A 193 12.87 -17.18 39.02
C ASN A 193 13.97 -18.18 39.42
N GLN A 194 14.15 -19.24 38.61
CA GLN A 194 15.25 -20.18 38.81
C GLN A 194 16.60 -19.50 38.58
N PHE A 195 17.64 -19.93 39.29
CA PHE A 195 18.98 -19.36 39.16
C PHE A 195 19.54 -19.57 37.75
N ASP A 196 19.85 -18.47 37.03
CA ASP A 196 20.54 -18.50 35.74
C ASP A 196 22.00 -18.04 35.93
N ALA A 197 22.93 -19.00 35.89
CA ALA A 197 24.35 -18.76 36.10
C ALA A 197 24.95 -17.79 35.06
N ASN A 198 24.47 -17.82 33.81
CA ASN A 198 24.95 -16.96 32.74
C ASN A 198 24.51 -15.51 32.97
N LEU A 199 23.25 -15.32 33.40
CA LEU A 199 22.72 -14.00 33.74
C LEU A 199 23.47 -13.41 34.94
N MET A 200 23.71 -14.21 35.98
CA MET A 200 24.50 -13.78 37.14
C MET A 200 25.93 -13.40 36.74
N GLN A 201 26.59 -14.19 35.90
CA GLN A 201 27.94 -13.89 35.42
C GLN A 201 27.98 -12.58 34.62
N ALA A 202 27.01 -12.35 33.73
CA ALA A 202 26.91 -11.11 32.98
C ALA A 202 26.69 -9.89 33.90
N GLU A 203 25.88 -10.04 34.96
CA GLU A 203 25.69 -9.00 35.97
C GLU A 203 27.00 -8.72 36.75
N GLN A 204 27.76 -9.76 37.10
CA GLN A 204 29.08 -9.60 37.74
C GLN A 204 30.08 -8.86 36.83
N PHE A 205 30.10 -9.16 35.53
CA PHE A 205 30.94 -8.45 34.57
C PHE A 205 30.57 -6.97 34.48
N LYS A 206 29.27 -6.67 34.37
CA LYS A 206 28.78 -5.29 34.35
C LYS A 206 29.15 -4.51 35.61
N ASN A 207 29.01 -5.14 36.78
CA ASN A 207 29.38 -4.53 38.05
C ASN A 207 30.89 -4.26 38.16
N CYS A 208 31.72 -5.21 37.71
CA CYS A 208 33.17 -5.06 37.65
C CYS A 208 33.58 -3.92 36.69
N THR A 209 32.97 -3.85 35.50
CA THR A 209 33.21 -2.75 34.54
C THR A 209 32.83 -1.40 35.16
N ALA A 210 31.67 -1.30 35.81
CA ALA A 210 31.22 -0.06 36.46
C ALA A 210 32.15 0.38 37.60
N GLU A 211 32.68 -0.57 38.38
CA GLU A 211 33.68 -0.31 39.43
C GLU A 211 34.98 0.26 38.84
N LEU A 212 35.57 -0.42 37.86
CA LEU A 212 36.83 -0.02 37.22
C LEU A 212 36.72 1.37 36.55
N ARG A 213 35.56 1.68 35.95
CA ARG A 213 35.32 2.96 35.29
C ARG A 213 35.38 4.17 36.21
N ARG A 214 35.12 4.00 37.52
CA ARG A 214 35.25 5.10 38.49
C ARG A 214 36.68 5.61 38.63
N SER A 215 37.67 4.78 38.32
CA SER A 215 39.09 5.10 38.49
C SER A 215 39.78 5.61 37.22
N VAL A 216 39.04 5.71 36.11
CA VAL A 216 39.56 6.12 34.80
C VAL A 216 40.07 7.55 34.82
N GLU A 217 39.43 8.45 35.58
CA GLU A 217 39.89 9.83 35.71
C GLU A 217 41.28 9.91 36.36
N GLY A 218 41.54 9.04 37.35
CA GLY A 218 42.87 8.91 37.97
C GLY A 218 43.91 8.40 36.96
N ALA A 219 43.56 7.37 36.18
CA ALA A 219 44.41 6.83 35.13
C ALA A 219 44.75 7.87 34.04
N GLU A 220 43.76 8.64 33.58
CA GLU A 220 43.94 9.74 32.62
C GLU A 220 44.93 10.79 33.17
N LYS A 221 44.76 11.19 34.44
CA LYS A 221 45.67 12.15 35.10
C LYS A 221 47.10 11.62 35.22
N LEU A 222 47.28 10.36 35.61
CA LEU A 222 48.60 9.74 35.70
C LEU A 222 49.31 9.71 34.34
N LEU A 223 48.62 9.23 33.30
CA LEU A 223 49.18 9.16 31.95
C LEU A 223 49.56 10.55 31.41
N LYS A 224 48.75 11.57 31.67
CA LYS A 224 49.08 12.96 31.33
C LYS A 224 50.33 13.46 32.08
N ARG A 225 50.45 13.19 33.38
CA ARG A 225 51.65 13.54 34.16
C ARG A 225 52.91 12.82 33.67
N LEU A 226 52.79 11.56 33.26
CA LEU A 226 53.90 10.80 32.67
C LEU A 226 54.38 11.43 31.35
N LEU A 227 53.46 11.97 30.53
CA LEU A 227 53.78 12.71 29.31
C LEU A 227 54.43 14.09 29.59
N GLU A 228 54.09 14.72 30.71
CA GLU A 228 54.62 16.04 31.12
C GLU A 228 55.96 15.96 31.85
N SER A 229 56.41 14.77 32.23
CA SER A 229 57.69 14.57 32.90
C SER A 229 58.86 14.98 32.00
N ASN A 230 59.69 15.92 32.48
CA ASN A 230 60.88 16.40 31.77
C ASN A 230 61.99 15.34 31.63
N ARG A 231 61.87 14.19 32.31
CA ARG A 231 62.86 13.11 32.23
C ARG A 231 62.51 12.24 31.02
N LYS A 232 63.39 12.21 30.01
CA LYS A 232 63.33 11.28 28.88
C LYS A 232 63.68 9.86 29.33
N ILE A 233 62.79 9.25 30.09
CA ILE A 233 62.99 7.92 30.67
C ILE A 233 62.62 6.86 29.62
N HIS A 234 63.50 5.89 29.47
CA HIS A 234 63.20 4.66 28.74
C HIS A 234 62.37 3.75 29.62
N MET A 235 61.27 3.22 29.08
CA MET A 235 60.43 2.27 29.81
C MET A 235 61.02 0.87 29.67
N ILE A 236 61.19 0.18 30.78
CA ILE A 236 61.71 -1.18 30.84
C ILE A 236 60.52 -2.13 30.90
N VAL A 237 60.33 -2.92 29.85
CA VAL A 237 59.26 -3.92 29.75
C VAL A 237 59.84 -5.29 30.11
N PRO A 238 59.34 -5.96 31.17
CA PRO A 238 59.75 -7.31 31.51
C PRO A 238 59.40 -8.30 30.40
N THR A 239 60.33 -9.19 30.05
CA THR A 239 60.04 -10.31 29.15
C THR A 239 59.57 -11.54 29.94
N LYS A 240 59.17 -12.59 29.23
CA LYS A 240 58.80 -13.88 29.81
C LYS A 240 59.90 -14.51 30.68
N ASP A 241 61.17 -14.23 30.39
CA ASP A 241 62.28 -14.88 31.10
C ASP A 241 62.30 -14.48 32.58
N CYS A 242 61.97 -13.22 32.91
CA CYS A 242 61.86 -12.73 34.29
C CYS A 242 60.94 -13.57 35.18
N PHE A 243 59.99 -14.27 34.57
CA PHE A 243 59.01 -15.12 35.24
C PHE A 243 59.44 -16.60 35.23
N LEU A 244 60.08 -17.07 34.16
CA LEU A 244 60.49 -18.47 34.02
C LEU A 244 61.59 -18.88 34.99
N GLU A 245 62.51 -17.99 35.35
CA GLU A 245 63.56 -18.29 36.34
C GLU A 245 62.98 -18.55 37.74
N ALA A 246 61.94 -17.80 38.12
CA ALA A 246 61.24 -18.03 39.38
C ALA A 246 60.54 -19.41 39.40
N LEU A 247 60.19 -19.96 38.24
CA LEU A 247 59.66 -21.32 38.08
C LEU A 247 60.76 -22.39 37.97
N SER A 248 62.03 -22.07 37.84
CA SER A 248 63.09 -23.10 37.77
C SER A 248 63.68 -23.43 39.15
N LYS A 249 63.55 -22.52 40.12
CA LYS A 249 63.95 -22.73 41.52
C LYS A 249 62.94 -23.66 42.20
N GLU A 250 63.37 -24.85 42.63
CA GLU A 250 62.54 -25.74 43.45
C GLU A 250 62.16 -25.01 44.75
N PRO A 251 60.89 -25.05 45.19
CA PRO A 251 60.53 -24.55 46.49
C PRO A 251 61.21 -25.44 47.53
N ASN A 252 62.16 -24.88 48.30
CA ASN A 252 62.82 -25.59 49.40
C ASN A 252 61.81 -25.86 50.53
N LEU A 253 60.98 -26.89 50.35
CA LEU A 253 60.17 -27.50 51.39
C LEU A 253 60.95 -28.70 51.94
N THR A 254 62.10 -28.45 52.57
CA THR A 254 62.85 -29.51 53.25
C THR A 254 62.18 -29.81 54.59
N ALA A 255 61.96 -31.11 54.85
CA ALA A 255 61.30 -31.66 56.04
C ALA A 255 61.92 -31.20 57.38
N ASP A 256 63.13 -30.63 57.38
CA ASP A 256 63.77 -30.06 58.57
C ASP A 256 63.22 -28.69 59.00
N SER A 257 62.40 -28.04 58.18
CA SER A 257 61.71 -26.78 58.54
C SER A 257 60.44 -26.99 59.38
N ILE A 258 60.01 -28.24 59.57
CA ILE A 258 58.78 -28.65 60.29
C ILE A 258 58.95 -28.62 61.83
N LEU A 259 60.18 -28.48 62.35
CA LEU A 259 60.45 -28.50 63.80
C LEU A 259 60.78 -27.13 64.42
N ASN A 260 60.75 -26.05 63.65
CA ASN A 260 61.00 -24.69 64.16
C ASN A 260 59.81 -23.76 63.83
N LEU A 261 58.67 -24.04 64.46
CA LEU A 261 57.37 -23.37 64.32
C LEU A 261 57.31 -21.88 64.81
N GLY A 262 58.44 -21.18 64.90
CA GLY A 262 58.52 -19.85 65.49
C GLY A 262 58.92 -18.70 64.56
N ASN A 263 59.29 -18.98 63.29
CA ASN A 263 59.98 -17.98 62.45
C ASN A 263 59.63 -18.02 60.95
N MET A 264 58.46 -18.54 60.56
CA MET A 264 57.98 -18.54 59.17
C MET A 264 57.55 -17.12 58.72
N ASN A 265 58.49 -16.17 58.67
CA ASN A 265 58.31 -14.88 58.01
C ASN A 265 58.86 -14.95 56.57
N THR A 266 57.96 -14.86 55.60
CA THR A 266 58.20 -14.38 54.20
C THR A 266 59.00 -15.23 53.19
N ALA A 267 59.51 -16.42 53.54
CA ALA A 267 60.51 -17.11 52.71
C ALA A 267 60.00 -18.09 51.61
N SER A 268 58.69 -18.30 51.40
CA SER A 268 58.17 -19.37 50.53
C SER A 268 57.63 -18.96 49.14
N ILE A 269 57.68 -17.67 48.79
CA ILE A 269 57.19 -17.16 47.50
C ILE A 269 58.38 -16.95 46.56
N PRO A 270 58.33 -17.43 45.29
CA PRO A 270 59.40 -17.20 44.33
C PRO A 270 59.65 -15.70 44.10
N ALA A 271 60.86 -15.23 44.39
CA ALA A 271 61.27 -13.86 44.11
C ALA A 271 61.53 -13.69 42.61
N LEU A 272 60.81 -12.76 41.97
CA LEU A 272 60.98 -12.41 40.56
C LEU A 272 62.18 -11.48 40.37
N ASP A 273 62.99 -11.73 39.33
CA ASP A 273 64.07 -10.85 38.91
C ASP A 273 63.69 -10.11 37.62
N PHE A 274 63.18 -8.89 37.77
CA PHE A 274 62.83 -8.02 36.63
C PHE A 274 64.06 -7.47 35.88
N GLN A 275 65.28 -7.66 36.41
CA GLN A 275 66.51 -7.21 35.76
C GLN A 275 67.06 -8.24 34.77
N MET A 276 66.61 -9.49 34.81
CA MET A 276 67.20 -10.58 34.03
C MET A 276 67.06 -10.37 32.50
N SER A 277 65.87 -10.02 32.02
CA SER A 277 65.58 -9.87 30.59
C SER A 277 64.52 -8.81 30.37
N ASN A 278 64.87 -7.73 29.66
CA ASN A 278 63.94 -6.63 29.42
C ASN A 278 64.06 -6.04 28.02
N ILE A 279 62.95 -5.51 27.55
CA ILE A 279 62.88 -4.72 26.32
C ILE A 279 62.85 -3.24 26.72
N ARG A 280 63.75 -2.45 26.15
CA ARG A 280 63.79 -1.00 26.36
C ARG A 280 62.95 -0.31 25.29
N LEU A 281 61.85 0.30 25.72
CA LEU A 281 61.04 1.15 24.86
C LEU A 281 61.64 2.55 24.77
N ASP A 282 61.88 3.02 23.55
CA ASP A 282 62.31 4.40 23.31
C ASP A 282 61.26 5.39 23.83
N TYR A 283 61.73 6.53 24.33
CA TYR A 283 60.89 7.60 24.86
C TYR A 283 59.79 8.01 23.87
N ASN A 284 60.12 8.16 22.59
CA ASN A 284 59.14 8.58 21.59
C ASN A 284 58.09 7.50 21.31
N SER A 285 58.45 6.23 21.48
CA SER A 285 57.57 5.10 21.17
C SER A 285 56.48 4.95 22.22
N TRP A 286 56.85 4.86 23.50
CA TRP A 286 55.85 4.65 24.56
C TRP A 286 55.00 5.90 24.78
N THR A 287 55.55 7.11 24.63
CA THR A 287 54.77 8.36 24.74
C THR A 287 53.72 8.49 23.64
N LEU A 288 54.02 8.05 22.41
CA LEU A 288 53.05 8.04 21.33
C LEU A 288 51.91 7.04 21.59
N THR A 289 52.22 5.87 22.14
CA THR A 289 51.24 4.87 22.56
C THR A 289 50.31 5.40 23.66
N VAL A 290 50.85 6.17 24.61
CA VAL A 290 50.03 6.85 25.65
C VAL A 290 49.12 7.90 25.01
N LEU A 291 49.65 8.74 24.12
CA LEU A 291 48.84 9.74 23.39
C LEU A 291 47.72 9.08 22.58
N TYR A 292 47.99 7.98 21.90
CA TYR A 292 46.99 7.23 21.15
C TYR A 292 45.90 6.67 22.09
N SER A 293 46.27 6.11 23.23
CA SER A 293 45.30 5.58 24.21
C SER A 293 44.43 6.68 24.82
N LEU A 294 45.02 7.84 25.13
CA LEU A 294 44.29 9.04 25.58
C LEU A 294 43.35 9.56 24.49
N MET A 295 43.82 9.65 23.24
CA MET A 295 43.01 10.08 22.11
C MET A 295 41.79 9.16 21.91
N CYS A 296 41.98 7.83 21.94
CA CYS A 296 40.87 6.87 21.82
C CYS A 296 39.84 7.07 22.94
N ASN A 297 40.32 7.28 24.18
CA ASN A 297 39.45 7.52 25.32
C ASN A 297 38.71 8.86 25.23
N HIS A 298 39.41 9.94 24.88
CA HIS A 298 38.83 11.27 24.69
C HIS A 298 37.77 11.27 23.58
N PHE A 299 38.03 10.56 22.47
CA PHE A 299 37.07 10.40 21.39
C PHE A 299 35.82 9.67 21.86
N ALA A 300 35.99 8.51 22.51
CA ALA A 300 34.86 7.75 23.06
C ALA A 300 34.08 8.54 24.12
N ALA A 301 34.76 9.43 24.85
CA ALA A 301 34.14 10.32 25.85
C ALA A 301 33.47 11.57 25.25
N GLY A 302 33.59 11.83 23.95
CA GLY A 302 33.06 13.04 23.32
C GLY A 302 33.84 14.32 23.63
N LYS A 303 35.07 14.22 24.13
CA LYS A 303 35.98 15.35 24.42
C LYS A 303 36.65 15.83 23.13
N VAL A 304 35.90 16.58 22.31
CA VAL A 304 36.27 16.94 20.93
C VAL A 304 37.60 17.69 20.85
N GLN A 305 37.83 18.67 21.74
CA GLN A 305 39.02 19.53 21.69
C GLN A 305 40.29 18.76 22.11
N GLU A 306 40.19 17.95 23.16
CA GLU A 306 41.27 17.12 23.67
C GLU A 306 41.66 16.07 22.64
N THR A 307 40.68 15.42 22.03
CA THR A 307 40.89 14.47 20.92
C THR A 307 41.67 15.12 19.79
N ARG A 308 41.26 16.31 19.36
CA ARG A 308 41.94 17.06 18.30
C ARG A 308 43.38 17.38 18.68
N ASN A 309 43.62 17.88 19.89
CA ASN A 309 44.94 18.24 20.39
C ASN A 309 45.88 17.02 20.44
N ASP A 310 45.39 15.88 20.92
CA ASP A 310 46.17 14.65 21.00
C ASP A 310 46.47 14.10 19.60
N LEU A 311 45.49 14.13 18.71
CA LEU A 311 45.63 13.69 17.32
C LEU A 311 46.66 14.53 16.55
N GLU A 312 46.65 15.86 16.70
CA GLU A 312 47.65 16.76 16.12
C GLU A 312 49.06 16.47 16.68
N ARG A 313 49.18 16.16 17.97
CA ARG A 313 50.44 15.73 18.60
C ARG A 313 50.95 14.40 18.05
N ILE A 314 50.07 13.45 17.80
CA ILE A 314 50.40 12.14 17.20
C ILE A 314 50.93 12.35 15.78
N VAL A 315 50.17 13.05 14.94
CA VAL A 315 50.54 13.34 13.54
C VAL A 315 51.89 14.05 13.45
N LYS A 316 52.13 15.04 14.31
CA LYS A 316 53.39 15.79 14.35
C LYS A 316 54.60 14.92 14.71
N ASN A 317 54.43 13.93 15.58
CA ASN A 317 55.52 13.07 16.05
C ASN A 317 55.64 11.75 15.29
N TRP A 318 54.68 11.42 14.42
CA TRP A 318 54.64 10.16 13.67
C TRP A 318 55.93 9.83 12.88
N PRO A 319 56.58 10.78 12.17
CA PRO A 319 57.80 10.47 11.43
C PRO A 319 58.95 9.96 12.32
N LYS A 320 58.94 10.32 13.61
CA LYS A 320 59.93 9.83 14.59
C LYS A 320 59.64 8.39 15.02
N TYR A 321 58.36 8.03 15.08
CA TYR A 321 57.90 6.70 15.45
C TYR A 321 58.18 5.66 14.37
N LYS A 322 57.92 5.99 13.10
CA LYS A 322 58.13 5.07 11.96
C LYS A 322 59.58 4.58 11.81
N LYS A 323 60.57 5.30 12.34
CA LYS A 323 61.99 4.89 12.33
C LYS A 323 62.34 3.82 13.38
N GLY A 324 61.46 3.54 14.34
CA GLY A 324 61.72 2.67 15.48
C GLY A 324 60.83 1.42 15.56
N LEU A 325 60.11 1.08 14.49
CA LEU A 325 59.22 -0.09 14.48
C LEU A 325 60.06 -1.39 14.51
N VAL A 326 60.35 -1.86 15.72
CA VAL A 326 60.71 -3.26 15.96
C VAL A 326 59.37 -3.98 16.07
N ASP A 327 59.12 -4.91 15.14
CA ASP A 327 57.96 -5.80 15.21
C ASP A 327 57.85 -6.38 16.63
N ASN A 328 56.65 -6.28 17.22
CA ASN A 328 56.19 -7.01 18.41
C ASN A 328 56.34 -6.38 19.81
N VAL A 329 56.25 -5.06 20.02
CA VAL A 329 56.27 -4.51 21.41
C VAL A 329 55.02 -3.69 21.76
N VAL A 330 54.41 -4.10 22.89
CA VAL A 330 53.38 -3.50 23.76
C VAL A 330 52.58 -2.31 23.16
N LEU A 331 51.35 -2.59 22.70
CA LEU A 331 50.35 -1.64 22.16
C LEU A 331 50.76 -0.95 20.84
N GLY A 332 50.78 -1.73 19.75
CA GLY A 332 50.89 -1.18 18.40
C GLY A 332 49.72 -0.25 18.08
N ILE A 333 50.03 0.93 17.53
CA ILE A 333 49.01 1.86 17.04
C ILE A 333 48.44 1.31 15.74
N ASN A 334 47.13 1.08 15.69
CA ASN A 334 46.47 0.66 14.47
C ASN A 334 46.41 1.83 13.48
N GLU A 335 47.18 1.75 12.40
CA GLU A 335 47.26 2.80 11.38
C GLU A 335 45.89 3.07 10.70
N ASN A 336 45.05 2.04 10.58
CA ASN A 336 43.71 2.18 10.00
C ASN A 336 42.80 3.00 10.91
N ASP A 337 42.82 2.71 12.22
CA ASP A 337 42.01 3.45 13.19
C ASP A 337 42.46 4.92 13.24
N LEU A 338 43.78 5.15 13.27
CA LEU A 338 44.33 6.50 13.28
C LEU A 338 43.96 7.30 12.02
N THR A 339 43.94 6.64 10.86
CA THR A 339 43.48 7.25 9.60
C THR A 339 42.01 7.65 9.70
N GLY A 340 41.15 6.76 10.21
CA GLY A 340 39.73 7.07 10.43
C GLY A 340 39.52 8.26 11.37
N TYR A 341 40.30 8.37 12.46
CA TYR A 341 40.25 9.53 13.35
C TYR A 341 40.69 10.83 12.68
N CYS A 342 41.76 10.80 11.87
CA CYS A 342 42.20 11.97 11.11
C CYS A 342 41.15 12.44 10.09
N GLU A 343 40.51 11.49 9.38
CA GLU A 343 39.44 11.79 8.43
C GLU A 343 38.22 12.41 9.12
N ALA A 344 37.82 11.87 10.28
CA ALA A 344 36.69 12.39 11.05
C ALA A 344 36.89 13.84 11.54
N TYR A 345 38.13 14.25 11.81
CA TYR A 345 38.48 15.61 12.29
C TYR A 345 39.07 16.52 11.21
N GLY A 346 39.19 16.06 9.96
CA GLY A 346 39.74 16.83 8.86
C GLY A 346 41.23 17.21 9.02
N ILE A 347 42.03 16.39 9.71
CA ILE A 347 43.46 16.64 9.92
C ILE A 347 44.27 15.96 8.82
N THR A 348 45.20 16.70 8.20
CA THR A 348 46.09 16.16 7.16
C THR A 348 47.12 15.21 7.75
N HIS A 349 47.23 14.01 7.18
CA HIS A 349 48.13 12.95 7.63
C HIS A 349 48.94 12.33 6.49
N SER A 350 50.03 11.64 6.84
CA SER A 350 50.93 10.94 5.90
C SER A 350 50.90 9.41 6.03
N PHE A 351 50.06 8.88 6.92
CA PHE A 351 49.72 7.46 7.01
C PHE A 351 48.94 7.12 5.73
N SER A 352 49.35 6.16 4.91
CA SER A 352 48.73 5.95 3.58
C SER A 352 48.36 4.50 3.32
N LEU A 353 47.12 4.29 2.84
CA LEU A 353 46.77 3.62 1.59
C LEU A 353 45.42 4.20 1.11
N SER A 354 45.42 4.65 -0.13
CA SER A 354 44.41 5.45 -0.83
C SER A 354 42.98 4.85 -0.87
N THR A 355 42.01 5.57 -0.29
CA THR A 355 40.59 5.48 -0.66
C THR A 355 40.20 6.79 -1.38
N PRO A 356 39.47 6.79 -2.50
CA PRO A 356 39.24 8.01 -3.27
C PRO A 356 38.41 9.02 -2.46
N ARG A 357 38.98 10.21 -2.22
CA ARG A 357 38.42 11.35 -1.44
C ARG A 357 37.03 11.86 -1.86
N PHE A 358 36.43 11.34 -2.92
CA PHE A 358 35.21 11.90 -3.52
C PHE A 358 33.88 11.49 -2.86
N GLN A 359 33.86 10.50 -1.95
CA GLN A 359 32.59 9.97 -1.41
C GLN A 359 32.04 10.71 -0.18
N ASN A 360 32.86 11.44 0.59
CA ASN A 360 32.43 12.07 1.85
C ASN A 360 32.00 13.55 1.74
N GLU A 361 32.34 14.27 0.66
CA GLU A 361 31.99 15.71 0.54
C GLU A 361 30.49 15.96 0.30
N LEU A 362 29.77 15.00 -0.30
CA LEU A 362 28.33 15.12 -0.58
C LEU A 362 27.45 15.10 0.67
N MET A 363 27.94 14.57 1.79
CA MET A 363 27.22 14.52 3.06
C MET A 363 27.00 15.90 3.71
N PHE A 364 27.75 16.94 3.29
CA PHE A 364 27.78 18.23 3.99
C PHE A 364 27.60 19.46 3.09
N GLN A 365 27.37 19.30 1.77
CA GLN A 365 27.18 20.41 0.84
C GLN A 365 25.76 20.47 0.27
N ALA A 366 25.32 21.69 -0.07
CA ALA A 366 24.08 21.92 -0.79
C ALA A 366 24.14 21.26 -2.17
N ILE A 367 23.15 20.41 -2.45
CA ILE A 367 23.06 19.67 -3.72
C ILE A 367 22.80 20.66 -4.86
N ASN A 368 23.57 20.53 -5.93
CA ASN A 368 23.51 21.36 -7.13
C ASN A 368 23.50 20.49 -8.41
N GLU A 369 23.36 21.11 -9.58
CA GLU A 369 23.34 20.39 -10.87
C GLU A 369 24.60 19.52 -11.11
N LYS A 370 25.78 19.94 -10.62
CA LYS A 370 27.01 19.13 -10.74
C LYS A 370 26.94 17.80 -9.98
N THR A 371 25.99 17.67 -9.04
CA THR A 371 25.78 16.41 -8.31
C THR A 371 25.32 15.29 -9.25
N LEU A 372 24.55 15.61 -10.29
CA LEU A 372 24.06 14.63 -11.27
C LEU A 372 25.22 13.92 -12.00
N ASP A 373 26.33 14.62 -12.26
CA ASP A 373 27.51 14.07 -12.93
C ASP A 373 28.27 13.05 -12.05
N VAL A 374 28.09 13.11 -10.73
CA VAL A 374 28.81 12.28 -9.75
C VAL A 374 27.97 11.09 -9.28
N LEU A 375 26.65 11.10 -9.50
CA LEU A 375 25.73 10.03 -9.05
C LEU A 375 26.07 8.65 -9.61
N ASP A 376 26.62 8.57 -10.83
CA ASP A 376 27.08 7.32 -11.44
C ASP A 376 28.17 6.61 -10.60
N ASN A 377 28.96 7.36 -9.82
CA ASN A 377 30.02 6.84 -8.95
C ASN A 377 29.58 6.60 -7.50
N CYS A 378 28.32 6.91 -7.18
CA CYS A 378 27.76 6.79 -5.84
C CYS A 378 27.08 5.43 -5.63
N SER A 379 27.22 4.84 -4.44
CA SER A 379 26.40 3.69 -4.04
C SER A 379 24.91 4.08 -3.99
N LEU A 380 24.00 3.10 -4.13
CA LEU A 380 22.54 3.34 -4.05
C LEU A 380 22.13 4.09 -2.77
N VAL A 381 22.74 3.77 -1.62
CA VAL A 381 22.48 4.44 -0.33
C VAL A 381 22.79 5.94 -0.41
N HIS A 382 23.94 6.30 -0.99
CA HIS A 382 24.33 7.69 -1.17
C HIS A 382 23.41 8.43 -2.15
N ARG A 383 22.94 7.77 -3.22
CA ARG A 383 22.00 8.38 -4.16
C ARG A 383 20.63 8.66 -3.53
N LEU A 384 20.15 7.75 -2.67
CA LEU A 384 18.92 7.95 -1.89
C LEU A 384 19.05 9.09 -0.88
N GLU A 385 20.22 9.22 -0.26
CA GLU A 385 20.51 10.35 0.62
C GLU A 385 20.53 11.68 -0.14
N CYS A 386 21.15 11.73 -1.34
CA CYS A 386 21.07 12.89 -2.22
C CYS A 386 19.61 13.25 -2.57
N GLN A 387 18.79 12.24 -2.88
CA GLN A 387 17.36 12.47 -3.13
C GLN A 387 16.64 13.03 -1.90
N ARG A 388 16.95 12.52 -0.70
CA ARG A 388 16.37 13.00 0.58
C ARG A 388 16.72 14.46 0.83
N ILE A 389 17.98 14.83 0.66
CA ILE A 389 18.44 16.21 0.83
C ILE A 389 17.80 17.11 -0.23
N ALA A 390 17.72 16.69 -1.50
CA ALA A 390 17.09 17.45 -2.57
C ALA A 390 15.59 17.72 -2.34
N CYS A 391 14.88 16.83 -1.62
CA CYS A 391 13.49 17.07 -1.21
C CYS A 391 13.33 18.31 -0.31
N THR A 392 14.41 18.78 0.33
CA THR A 392 14.39 19.95 1.22
C THR A 392 14.81 21.26 0.55
N SER A 393 15.50 21.21 -0.59
CA SER A 393 16.14 22.37 -1.21
C SER A 393 15.53 22.82 -2.54
N GLU A 394 15.23 21.91 -3.49
CA GLU A 394 14.76 22.28 -4.84
C GLU A 394 13.98 21.16 -5.54
N SER A 395 12.72 21.40 -5.93
CA SER A 395 11.85 20.33 -6.48
C SER A 395 12.28 19.83 -7.87
N ALA A 396 12.84 20.70 -8.71
CA ALA A 396 13.26 20.34 -10.07
C ALA A 396 14.46 19.39 -10.07
N LEU A 397 15.41 19.61 -9.16
CA LEU A 397 16.57 18.74 -9.02
C LEU A 397 16.20 17.39 -8.40
N MET A 398 15.23 17.38 -7.48
CA MET A 398 14.69 16.18 -6.86
C MET A 398 14.10 15.21 -7.90
N ASP A 399 13.34 15.72 -8.87
CA ASP A 399 12.76 14.89 -9.94
C ASP A 399 13.85 14.33 -10.88
N ASN A 400 14.93 15.08 -11.13
CA ASN A 400 16.07 14.59 -11.92
C ASN A 400 16.85 13.48 -11.19
N ILE A 401 17.12 13.65 -9.89
CA ILE A 401 17.76 12.60 -9.07
C ILE A 401 16.86 11.36 -8.98
N LEU A 402 15.54 11.56 -8.90
CA LEU A 402 14.57 10.47 -8.93
C LEU A 402 14.62 9.69 -10.24
N ALA A 403 14.67 10.38 -11.39
CA ALA A 403 14.81 9.74 -12.70
C ALA A 403 16.10 8.91 -12.80
N GLU A 404 17.21 9.45 -12.32
CA GLU A 404 18.50 8.77 -12.21
C GLU A 404 18.42 7.50 -11.35
N ASN A 405 17.78 7.59 -10.18
CA ASN A 405 17.63 6.46 -9.25
C ASN A 405 16.74 5.35 -9.82
N ILE A 406 15.62 5.69 -10.47
CA ILE A 406 14.72 4.70 -11.08
C ILE A 406 15.46 3.84 -12.11
N ILE A 407 16.28 4.44 -12.97
CA ILE A 407 17.01 3.67 -13.98
C ILE A 407 18.11 2.81 -13.34
N SER A 408 18.77 3.33 -12.30
CA SER A 408 19.74 2.55 -11.52
C SER A 408 19.08 1.37 -10.79
N GLU A 409 17.89 1.55 -10.25
CA GLU A 409 17.08 0.51 -9.60
C GLU A 409 16.70 -0.57 -10.60
N TYR A 410 16.14 -0.20 -11.75
CA TYR A 410 15.82 -1.15 -12.81
C TYR A 410 17.04 -1.93 -13.29
N CYS A 411 18.19 -1.24 -13.43
CA CYS A 411 19.43 -1.90 -13.77
C CYS A 411 19.83 -2.93 -12.71
N ASN A 412 19.52 -2.73 -11.43
CA ASN A 412 19.80 -3.63 -10.31
C ASN A 412 18.61 -4.55 -9.96
N ASP A 413 17.69 -4.77 -10.91
CA ASP A 413 16.51 -5.63 -10.78
C ASP A 413 15.50 -5.21 -9.70
N PHE A 414 15.51 -3.93 -9.30
CA PHE A 414 14.52 -3.33 -8.42
C PHE A 414 13.45 -2.58 -9.25
N PRO A 415 12.15 -2.92 -9.13
CA PRO A 415 11.09 -2.22 -9.85
C PRO A 415 10.73 -0.89 -9.18
N ALA A 416 10.46 0.14 -9.99
CA ALA A 416 9.90 1.38 -9.47
C ALA A 416 8.41 1.22 -9.11
N THR A 417 7.97 1.89 -8.04
CA THR A 417 6.56 1.87 -7.66
C THR A 417 5.70 2.67 -8.66
N LEU A 418 4.43 2.30 -8.83
CA LEU A 418 3.50 3.02 -9.72
C LEU A 418 3.33 4.48 -9.30
N SER A 419 3.33 4.75 -8.00
CA SER A 419 3.30 6.10 -7.42
C SER A 419 4.48 6.95 -7.92
N THR A 420 5.70 6.38 -7.87
CA THR A 420 6.91 7.05 -8.35
C THR A 420 6.83 7.37 -9.84
N LEU A 421 6.36 6.43 -10.66
CA LEU A 421 6.22 6.60 -12.10
C LEU A 421 5.16 7.66 -12.45
N MET A 422 4.03 7.69 -11.74
CA MET A 422 2.99 8.70 -11.93
C MET A 422 3.47 10.10 -11.54
N LYS A 423 4.25 10.22 -10.46
CA LYS A 423 4.86 11.49 -10.06
C LYS A 423 5.78 12.03 -11.14
N LEU A 424 6.60 11.17 -11.73
CA LEU A 424 7.54 11.54 -12.79
C LEU A 424 6.81 11.87 -14.10
N ALA A 425 5.75 11.11 -14.43
CA ALA A 425 4.91 11.34 -15.61
C ALA A 425 4.17 12.68 -15.58
N ALA A 426 3.92 13.25 -14.40
CA ALA A 426 3.29 14.56 -14.27
C ALA A 426 4.22 15.72 -14.64
N ASN A 427 5.54 15.52 -14.64
CA ASN A 427 6.54 16.56 -14.89
C ASN A 427 7.31 16.28 -16.21
N LYS A 428 6.92 16.98 -17.29
CA LYS A 428 7.50 16.83 -18.63
C LYS A 428 9.05 16.88 -18.63
N PRO A 429 9.71 17.91 -18.06
CA PRO A 429 11.18 17.94 -17.89
C PRO A 429 11.80 16.69 -17.26
N ALA A 430 11.15 16.10 -16.24
CA ALA A 430 11.65 14.91 -15.56
C ALA A 430 11.60 13.68 -16.48
N VAL A 431 10.55 13.56 -17.31
CA VAL A 431 10.45 12.52 -18.33
C VAL A 431 11.55 12.68 -19.38
N SER A 432 11.81 13.90 -19.85
CA SER A 432 12.90 14.18 -20.78
C SER A 432 14.27 13.84 -20.18
N HIS A 433 14.49 14.11 -18.87
CA HIS A 433 15.71 13.72 -18.17
C HIS A 433 15.82 12.19 -18.02
N LEU A 434 14.73 11.50 -17.66
CA LEU A 434 14.68 10.03 -17.59
C LEU A 434 15.08 9.38 -18.93
N ILE A 435 14.58 9.91 -20.04
CA ILE A 435 14.96 9.47 -21.39
C ILE A 435 16.45 9.71 -21.64
N THR A 436 16.97 10.87 -21.23
CA THR A 436 18.40 11.21 -21.35
C THR A 436 19.28 10.20 -20.59
N VAL A 437 18.87 9.81 -19.38
CA VAL A 437 19.57 8.79 -18.57
C VAL A 437 19.51 7.42 -19.26
N CYS A 438 18.36 7.03 -19.79
CA CYS A 438 18.21 5.78 -20.56
C CYS A 438 19.16 5.76 -21.75
N SER A 439 19.20 6.83 -22.53
CA SER A 439 20.08 7.00 -23.69
C SER A 439 21.57 6.99 -23.30
N ARG A 440 21.93 7.59 -22.16
CA ARG A 440 23.30 7.57 -21.62
C ARG A 440 23.78 6.15 -21.33
N LEU A 441 22.94 5.33 -20.69
CA LEU A 441 23.28 3.94 -20.35
C LEU A 441 23.27 3.01 -21.56
N VAL A 442 22.33 3.19 -22.48
CA VAL A 442 22.31 2.52 -23.78
C VAL A 442 23.62 2.74 -24.54
N LYS A 443 24.10 3.98 -24.62
CA LYS A 443 25.37 4.33 -25.28
C LYS A 443 26.59 3.65 -24.65
N ARG A 444 26.56 3.38 -23.34
CA ARG A 444 27.63 2.67 -22.62
C ARG A 444 27.61 1.14 -22.82
N ARG A 445 26.65 0.60 -23.59
CA ARG A 445 26.47 -0.85 -23.84
C ARG A 445 26.29 -1.71 -22.58
N ALA A 446 25.97 -1.11 -21.44
CA ALA A 446 25.75 -1.83 -20.19
C ALA A 446 24.27 -2.26 -20.07
N LYS A 447 24.01 -3.53 -19.72
CA LYS A 447 22.68 -4.10 -19.47
C LYS A 447 21.64 -3.82 -20.59
N LEU A 448 22.07 -3.93 -21.85
CA LEU A 448 21.28 -3.57 -23.03
C LEU A 448 19.90 -4.26 -23.10
N GLN A 449 19.83 -5.54 -22.73
CA GLN A 449 18.57 -6.31 -22.70
C GLN A 449 17.61 -5.80 -21.63
N VAL A 450 18.13 -5.47 -20.43
CA VAL A 450 17.33 -4.89 -19.33
C VAL A 450 16.79 -3.54 -19.76
N MET A 451 17.65 -2.66 -20.31
CA MET A 451 17.23 -1.35 -20.78
C MET A 451 16.19 -1.41 -21.90
N LYS A 452 16.29 -2.41 -22.79
CA LYS A 452 15.25 -2.67 -23.79
C LYS A 452 13.91 -2.99 -23.13
N GLY A 453 13.87 -3.90 -22.16
CA GLY A 453 12.66 -4.22 -21.40
C GLY A 453 12.10 -3.02 -20.61
N VAL A 454 12.98 -2.23 -19.99
CA VAL A 454 12.60 -1.03 -19.22
C VAL A 454 12.00 0.04 -20.10
N ILE A 455 12.62 0.39 -21.23
CA ILE A 455 12.08 1.37 -22.18
C ILE A 455 10.70 0.93 -22.68
N GLN A 456 10.56 -0.35 -23.05
CA GLN A 456 9.29 -0.94 -23.47
C GLN A 456 8.22 -0.84 -22.38
N PHE A 457 8.58 -1.14 -21.13
CA PHE A 457 7.69 -1.00 -19.98
C PHE A 457 7.28 0.46 -19.75
N LEU A 458 8.21 1.41 -19.78
CA LEU A 458 7.94 2.84 -19.58
C LEU A 458 7.01 3.39 -20.67
N CYS A 459 7.13 2.91 -21.92
CA CYS A 459 6.20 3.27 -23.01
C CYS A 459 4.75 2.88 -22.72
N THR A 460 4.53 1.81 -21.95
CA THR A 460 3.18 1.36 -21.58
C THR A 460 2.63 2.10 -20.36
N LYS A 461 3.50 2.66 -19.50
CA LYS A 461 3.11 3.22 -18.19
C LYS A 461 3.11 4.75 -18.14
N ILE A 462 3.99 5.42 -18.88
CA ILE A 462 4.10 6.89 -18.90
C ILE A 462 3.40 7.41 -20.17
N PRO A 463 2.32 8.21 -20.05
CA PRO A 463 1.67 8.85 -21.19
C PRO A 463 2.65 9.70 -21.99
N ASN A 464 2.55 9.67 -23.33
CA ASN A 464 3.36 10.46 -24.27
C ASN A 464 4.88 10.18 -24.20
N PHE A 465 5.33 9.15 -23.47
CA PHE A 465 6.75 8.79 -23.36
C PHE A 465 7.40 8.55 -24.72
N VAL A 466 6.67 7.94 -25.66
CA VAL A 466 7.15 7.68 -27.03
C VAL A 466 7.35 8.97 -27.82
N GLU A 467 6.48 9.96 -27.64
CA GLU A 467 6.57 11.27 -28.31
C GLU A 467 7.79 12.04 -27.76
N GLU A 468 7.95 12.09 -26.43
CA GLU A 468 9.12 12.68 -25.78
C GLU A 468 10.42 11.95 -26.14
N PHE A 469 10.39 10.62 -26.24
CA PHE A 469 11.57 9.84 -26.61
C PHE A 469 12.08 10.22 -27.99
N LYS A 470 11.17 10.45 -28.94
CA LYS A 470 11.50 10.89 -30.29
C LYS A 470 12.07 12.31 -30.33
N GLU A 471 11.59 13.20 -29.47
CA GLU A 471 12.14 14.56 -29.35
C GLU A 471 13.55 14.56 -28.75
N VAL A 472 13.78 13.79 -27.69
CA VAL A 472 15.03 13.82 -26.90
C VAL A 472 16.14 12.93 -27.47
N SER A 473 15.82 11.81 -28.12
CA SER A 473 16.80 10.83 -28.60
C SER A 473 16.44 10.24 -29.98
N PRO A 474 16.45 11.07 -31.04
CA PRO A 474 16.04 10.65 -32.39
C PRO A 474 16.89 9.51 -32.97
N ASP A 475 18.15 9.38 -32.55
CA ASP A 475 19.08 8.36 -33.06
C ASP A 475 18.79 6.94 -32.57
N CYS A 476 18.06 6.79 -31.45
CA CYS A 476 17.80 5.49 -30.81
C CYS A 476 16.46 4.85 -31.24
N ASP A 477 15.64 5.53 -32.04
CA ASP A 477 14.26 5.12 -32.35
C ASP A 477 14.19 3.75 -33.06
N LYS A 478 15.07 3.48 -34.04
CA LYS A 478 14.98 2.26 -34.87
C LYS A 478 15.39 0.97 -34.15
N GLU A 479 16.31 1.04 -33.19
CA GLU A 479 16.91 -0.15 -32.55
C GLU A 479 16.06 -0.67 -31.38
N TYR A 480 15.37 0.22 -30.67
CA TYR A 480 14.58 -0.11 -29.46
C TYR A 480 13.07 -0.21 -29.73
N PHE A 481 12.56 0.54 -30.70
CA PHE A 481 11.12 0.61 -31.03
C PHE A 481 10.76 -0.12 -32.32
N GLY A 482 11.69 -0.88 -32.93
CA GLY A 482 11.55 -1.49 -34.25
C GLY A 482 10.24 -2.25 -34.52
N ASN A 483 9.52 -2.67 -33.48
CA ASN A 483 8.20 -3.31 -33.57
C ASN A 483 7.08 -2.63 -32.75
N PHE A 484 7.30 -1.47 -32.12
CA PHE A 484 6.33 -0.81 -31.21
C PHE A 484 5.24 0.02 -31.91
N ARG A 485 4.91 -0.30 -33.17
CA ARG A 485 3.80 0.37 -33.87
C ARG A 485 2.41 0.03 -33.30
N ASP A 486 2.31 -0.96 -32.42
CA ASP A 486 1.02 -1.50 -31.94
C ASP A 486 0.50 -0.90 -30.63
N ILE A 487 1.19 0.06 -30.01
CA ILE A 487 0.63 0.83 -28.87
C ILE A 487 0.08 2.19 -29.36
N SER A 488 -0.50 2.20 -30.55
CA SER A 488 -1.41 3.29 -30.91
C SER A 488 -2.68 3.08 -30.09
N ARG A 489 -3.00 4.02 -29.19
CA ARG A 489 -4.36 4.12 -28.59
C ARG A 489 -5.36 3.85 -29.72
N ARG A 490 -6.20 2.81 -29.56
CA ARG A 490 -7.22 2.36 -30.54
C ARG A 490 -7.48 3.45 -31.56
N SER A 491 -6.98 3.26 -32.78
CA SER A 491 -7.28 4.13 -33.92
C SER A 491 -8.77 4.45 -33.89
N ILE A 492 -9.13 5.66 -33.49
CA ILE A 492 -10.44 6.20 -33.79
C ILE A 492 -10.38 6.32 -35.29
N HIS A 493 -11.02 5.39 -36.00
CA HIS A 493 -11.13 5.48 -37.45
C HIS A 493 -11.54 6.92 -37.78
N PRO A 494 -10.72 7.69 -38.51
CA PRO A 494 -11.07 9.05 -38.82
C PRO A 494 -12.41 9.00 -39.53
N LEU A 495 -13.36 9.82 -39.07
CA LEU A 495 -14.62 10.04 -39.77
C LEU A 495 -14.28 10.22 -41.26
N PRO A 496 -14.99 9.54 -42.19
CA PRO A 496 -14.71 9.66 -43.61
C PRO A 496 -14.63 11.14 -43.96
N ASN A 497 -13.53 11.55 -44.60
CA ASN A 497 -13.28 12.96 -44.81
C ASN A 497 -14.43 13.56 -45.66
N VAL A 498 -14.66 14.86 -45.51
CA VAL A 498 -15.78 15.55 -46.18
C VAL A 498 -15.75 15.38 -47.71
N ALA A 499 -14.58 15.16 -48.32
CA ALA A 499 -14.42 14.87 -49.74
C ALA A 499 -14.83 13.44 -50.11
N THR A 500 -14.50 12.43 -49.29
CA THR A 500 -14.92 11.03 -49.50
C THR A 500 -16.44 10.87 -49.36
N ILE A 501 -17.04 11.57 -48.38
CA ILE A 501 -18.50 11.68 -48.28
C ILE A 501 -19.05 12.38 -49.54
N ARG A 502 -18.46 13.50 -49.96
CA ARG A 502 -18.87 14.21 -51.19
C ARG A 502 -18.79 13.35 -52.45
N GLU A 503 -17.76 12.51 -52.63
CA GLU A 503 -17.65 11.58 -53.75
C GLU A 503 -18.78 10.54 -53.76
N LEU A 504 -19.05 9.92 -52.60
CA LEU A 504 -20.16 9.00 -52.40
C LEU A 504 -21.53 9.65 -52.68
N LEU A 505 -21.67 10.93 -52.36
CA LEU A 505 -22.89 11.70 -52.63
C LEU A 505 -23.02 12.16 -54.09
N ASN A 506 -21.90 12.47 -54.75
CA ASN A 506 -21.87 12.97 -56.12
C ASN A 506 -22.09 11.88 -57.17
N GLY A 507 -21.79 10.61 -56.87
CA GLY A 507 -21.94 9.47 -57.80
C GLY A 507 -23.37 8.93 -57.97
N GLY A 508 -24.36 9.45 -57.24
CA GLY A 508 -25.75 8.97 -57.29
C GLY A 508 -26.61 9.59 -58.39
N THR A 509 -27.78 8.98 -58.65
CA THR A 509 -28.82 9.55 -59.53
C THR A 509 -29.27 10.93 -59.03
N ASP A 510 -29.82 11.78 -59.90
CA ASP A 510 -30.34 13.10 -59.48
C ASP A 510 -31.34 12.97 -58.31
N VAL A 511 -32.15 11.90 -58.29
CA VAL A 511 -33.09 11.57 -57.20
C VAL A 511 -32.35 11.31 -55.88
N TRP A 512 -31.24 10.58 -55.92
CA TRP A 512 -30.40 10.35 -54.73
C TRP A 512 -29.78 11.65 -54.22
N ARG A 513 -29.24 12.47 -55.11
CA ARG A 513 -28.70 13.80 -54.75
C ARG A 513 -29.77 14.69 -54.12
N LEU A 514 -30.99 14.68 -54.67
CA LEU A 514 -32.12 15.41 -54.11
C LEU A 514 -32.50 14.88 -52.72
N ILE A 515 -32.46 13.56 -52.50
CA ILE A 515 -32.76 12.93 -51.20
C ILE A 515 -31.69 13.22 -50.15
N VAL A 516 -30.42 13.41 -50.53
CA VAL A 516 -29.34 13.62 -49.54
C VAL A 516 -28.96 15.08 -49.34
N SER A 517 -29.17 15.95 -50.33
CA SER A 517 -28.81 17.37 -50.21
C SER A 517 -29.71 18.13 -49.24
N PHE A 518 -29.11 19.07 -48.51
CA PHE A 518 -29.78 20.09 -47.69
C PHE A 518 -29.45 21.51 -48.19
N ASP A 519 -28.78 21.65 -49.34
CA ASP A 519 -28.57 22.95 -49.97
C ASP A 519 -29.82 23.32 -50.77
N MET A 520 -30.44 24.43 -50.38
CA MET A 520 -31.65 24.93 -51.01
C MET A 520 -31.46 25.18 -52.52
N ASN A 521 -30.30 25.66 -52.93
CA ASN A 521 -30.03 25.95 -54.34
C ASN A 521 -29.91 24.65 -55.16
N GLU A 522 -29.23 23.65 -54.60
CA GLU A 522 -29.12 22.34 -55.22
C GLU A 522 -30.48 21.65 -55.31
N ILE A 523 -31.27 21.65 -54.22
CA ILE A 523 -32.62 21.09 -54.17
C ILE A 523 -33.50 21.70 -55.26
N LYS A 524 -33.52 23.03 -55.39
CA LYS A 524 -34.29 23.71 -56.45
C LYS A 524 -33.85 23.27 -57.85
N SER A 525 -32.55 23.23 -58.09
CA SER A 525 -32.00 22.88 -59.41
C SER A 525 -32.37 21.44 -59.80
N LEU A 526 -32.26 20.50 -58.86
CA LEU A 526 -32.59 19.09 -59.06
C LEU A 526 -34.10 18.88 -59.21
N PHE A 527 -34.91 19.59 -58.41
CA PHE A 527 -36.37 19.53 -58.49
C PHE A 527 -36.88 20.06 -59.84
N ALA A 528 -36.31 21.16 -60.34
CA ALA A 528 -36.61 21.71 -61.67
C ALA A 528 -36.22 20.73 -62.80
N LYS A 529 -35.06 20.07 -62.67
CA LYS A 529 -34.57 19.06 -63.63
C LYS A 529 -35.49 17.84 -63.72
N MET A 530 -36.17 17.47 -62.63
CA MET A 530 -37.11 16.34 -62.57
C MET A 530 -38.55 16.70 -62.98
N THR A 531 -38.77 17.80 -63.72
CA THR A 531 -40.08 18.26 -64.21
C THR A 531 -41.12 18.60 -63.13
N GLY A 532 -40.67 18.80 -61.88
CA GLY A 532 -41.54 19.22 -60.78
C GLY A 532 -42.59 18.20 -60.32
N LYS A 533 -42.50 16.94 -60.78
CA LYS A 533 -43.36 15.83 -60.36
C LYS A 533 -42.51 14.74 -59.73
N ILE A 534 -42.42 14.74 -58.41
CA ILE A 534 -41.65 13.74 -57.66
C ILE A 534 -42.58 13.06 -56.66
N VAL A 535 -42.58 11.73 -56.68
CA VAL A 535 -43.20 10.96 -55.60
C VAL A 535 -42.36 11.17 -54.35
N VAL A 536 -42.84 12.05 -53.46
CA VAL A 536 -42.17 12.34 -52.18
C VAL A 536 -42.00 11.01 -51.42
N PRO A 537 -40.76 10.62 -51.06
CA PRO A 537 -40.53 9.41 -50.29
C PRO A 537 -41.41 9.37 -49.04
N TYR A 538 -42.04 8.23 -48.75
CA TYR A 538 -42.91 8.05 -47.56
C TYR A 538 -42.23 8.40 -46.22
N ARG A 539 -40.88 8.42 -46.22
CA ARG A 539 -40.05 8.79 -45.07
C ARG A 539 -40.01 10.30 -44.80
N LEU A 540 -40.27 11.14 -45.80
CA LEU A 540 -40.33 12.59 -45.67
C LEU A 540 -41.70 12.99 -45.13
N ARG A 541 -41.80 13.10 -43.82
CA ARG A 541 -42.99 13.60 -43.11
C ARG A 541 -42.87 15.10 -42.93
N ILE A 542 -43.99 15.81 -43.00
CA ILE A 542 -44.06 17.24 -42.69
C ILE A 542 -44.44 17.38 -41.22
N SER A 543 -43.84 18.36 -40.53
CA SER A 543 -44.21 18.68 -39.15
C SER A 543 -45.72 18.94 -39.04
N ARG A 544 -46.38 18.26 -38.09
CA ARG A 544 -47.80 18.48 -37.78
C ARG A 544 -48.06 19.91 -37.32
N MET A 545 -47.04 20.67 -36.90
CA MET A 545 -47.18 22.06 -36.49
C MET A 545 -47.57 22.97 -37.66
N ILE A 546 -47.05 22.65 -38.85
CA ILE A 546 -47.09 23.50 -40.04
C ILE A 546 -47.94 22.87 -41.15
N GLY A 547 -47.89 21.54 -41.31
CA GLY A 547 -48.48 20.83 -42.46
C GLY A 547 -49.96 21.09 -42.69
N ASP A 548 -50.76 21.21 -41.62
CA ASP A 548 -52.20 21.45 -41.72
C ASP A 548 -52.51 22.84 -42.31
N VAL A 549 -51.75 23.86 -41.90
CA VAL A 549 -51.94 25.25 -42.36
C VAL A 549 -51.46 25.42 -43.79
N ILE A 550 -50.35 24.77 -44.14
CA ILE A 550 -49.81 24.83 -45.51
C ILE A 550 -50.69 24.06 -46.50
N SER A 551 -51.26 22.92 -46.09
CA SER A 551 -52.24 22.20 -46.91
C SER A 551 -53.50 23.02 -47.17
N ALA A 552 -53.94 23.82 -46.19
CA ALA A 552 -55.09 24.71 -46.34
C ALA A 552 -54.79 25.92 -47.25
N ALA A 553 -53.53 26.38 -47.30
CA ALA A 553 -53.10 27.52 -48.11
C ALA A 553 -52.66 27.15 -49.54
N ALA A 554 -52.78 25.88 -49.93
CA ALA A 554 -52.15 25.25 -51.10
C ALA A 554 -52.70 25.65 -52.48
N SER A 555 -53.35 26.80 -52.64
CA SER A 555 -53.94 27.23 -53.93
C SER A 555 -52.93 27.80 -54.94
N GLN A 556 -51.64 27.80 -54.63
CA GLN A 556 -50.57 28.38 -55.46
C GLN A 556 -49.68 27.27 -56.05
N GLY A 557 -49.35 27.39 -57.35
CA GLY A 557 -48.41 26.49 -58.02
C GLY A 557 -47.09 26.45 -57.26
N ASN A 558 -46.50 25.24 -57.15
CA ASN A 558 -45.29 24.87 -56.38
C ASN A 558 -45.51 24.16 -55.01
N PHE A 559 -46.71 23.66 -54.73
CA PHE A 559 -47.01 22.93 -53.49
C PHE A 559 -46.15 21.67 -53.25
N GLU A 560 -45.83 20.89 -54.30
CA GLU A 560 -44.98 19.69 -54.17
C GLU A 560 -43.55 20.03 -53.72
N HIS A 561 -42.98 21.12 -54.23
CA HIS A 561 -41.67 21.62 -53.82
C HIS A 561 -41.68 22.10 -52.36
N ILE A 562 -42.72 22.85 -51.98
CA ILE A 562 -42.90 23.31 -50.59
C ILE A 562 -43.00 22.12 -49.64
N ASN A 563 -43.81 21.11 -49.98
CA ASN A 563 -43.93 19.89 -49.17
C ASN A 563 -42.60 19.13 -49.06
N PHE A 564 -41.82 19.06 -50.15
CA PHE A 564 -40.52 18.43 -50.12
C PHE A 564 -39.54 19.18 -49.20
N MET A 565 -39.47 20.50 -49.30
CA MET A 565 -38.65 21.34 -48.41
C MET A 565 -39.07 21.20 -46.94
N LEU A 566 -40.37 21.19 -46.65
CA LEU A 566 -40.87 20.99 -45.29
C LEU A 566 -40.56 19.59 -44.76
N GLY A 567 -40.60 18.58 -45.63
CA GLY A 567 -40.15 17.23 -45.30
C GLY A 567 -38.66 17.19 -44.95
N LYS A 568 -37.82 17.93 -45.69
CA LYS A 568 -36.39 18.09 -45.38
C LYS A 568 -36.15 18.83 -44.08
N LEU A 569 -36.95 19.85 -43.80
CA LEU A 569 -36.89 20.60 -42.56
C LEU A 569 -37.23 19.69 -41.36
N GLU A 570 -38.26 18.85 -41.48
CA GLU A 570 -38.57 17.85 -40.45
C GLU A 570 -37.50 16.77 -40.34
N GLN A 571 -36.86 16.39 -41.46
CA GLN A 571 -35.72 15.47 -41.42
C GLN A 571 -34.56 16.03 -40.58
N LEU A 572 -34.24 17.32 -40.71
CA LEU A 572 -33.24 17.99 -39.86
C LEU A 572 -33.66 18.01 -38.38
N ALA A 573 -34.97 18.16 -38.10
CA ALA A 573 -35.50 18.09 -36.74
C ALA A 573 -35.28 16.69 -36.12
N VAL A 574 -35.63 15.64 -36.88
CA VAL A 574 -35.45 14.24 -36.47
C VAL A 574 -33.97 13.86 -36.29
N ILE A 575 -33.08 14.41 -37.11
CA ILE A 575 -31.61 14.23 -36.97
C ILE A 575 -31.09 14.93 -35.71
N GLY A 576 -31.73 16.03 -35.29
CA GLY A 576 -31.32 16.82 -34.13
C GLY A 576 -30.28 17.90 -34.43
N ASP A 577 -30.08 18.28 -35.70
CA ASP A 577 -29.19 19.39 -36.07
C ASP A 577 -29.95 20.73 -36.03
N GLY A 578 -30.10 21.28 -34.82
CA GLY A 578 -30.78 22.56 -34.62
C GLY A 578 -30.09 23.79 -35.22
N ALA A 579 -28.83 23.69 -35.67
CA ALA A 579 -28.13 24.78 -36.34
C ALA A 579 -28.47 24.81 -37.82
N GLN A 580 -28.32 23.66 -38.50
CA GLN A 580 -28.69 23.52 -39.89
C GLN A 580 -30.21 23.69 -40.09
N TRP A 581 -31.02 23.20 -39.15
CA TRP A 581 -32.47 23.41 -39.15
C TRP A 581 -32.85 24.89 -39.21
N ARG A 582 -32.20 25.73 -38.40
CA ARG A 582 -32.49 27.18 -38.37
C ARG A 582 -32.14 27.86 -39.69
N THR A 583 -30.96 27.56 -40.24
CA THR A 583 -30.55 28.11 -41.53
C THR A 583 -31.49 27.67 -42.65
N PHE A 584 -31.79 26.36 -42.72
CA PHE A 584 -32.68 25.80 -43.72
C PHE A 584 -34.12 26.30 -43.58
N CYS A 585 -34.62 26.48 -42.34
CA CYS A 585 -35.93 27.07 -42.06
C CYS A 585 -36.05 28.48 -42.65
N ASN A 586 -35.01 29.33 -42.46
CA ASN A 586 -35.00 30.67 -43.01
C ASN A 586 -35.09 30.66 -44.54
N ASP A 587 -34.41 29.70 -45.18
CA ASP A 587 -34.48 29.53 -46.63
C ASP A 587 -35.84 29.00 -47.08
N CYS A 588 -36.43 28.03 -46.36
CA CYS A 588 -37.80 27.57 -46.62
C CYS A 588 -38.81 28.73 -46.56
N VAL A 589 -38.73 29.60 -45.56
CA VAL A 589 -39.64 30.76 -45.40
C VAL A 589 -39.48 31.73 -46.56
N LYS A 590 -38.25 31.96 -47.06
CA LYS A 590 -38.00 32.78 -48.26
C LYS A 590 -38.63 32.14 -49.50
N GLU A 591 -38.49 30.82 -49.68
CA GLU A 591 -39.03 30.10 -50.84
C GLU A 591 -40.55 30.02 -50.89
N MET A 592 -41.20 30.06 -49.73
CA MET A 592 -42.66 30.13 -49.67
C MET A 592 -43.24 31.46 -50.19
N GLY A 593 -42.41 32.49 -50.38
CA GLY A 593 -42.83 33.76 -50.96
C GLY A 593 -43.99 34.41 -50.18
N PRO A 594 -45.15 34.71 -50.82
CA PRO A 594 -46.31 35.29 -50.14
C PRO A 594 -46.85 34.43 -48.99
N LEU A 595 -46.80 33.10 -49.10
CA LEU A 595 -47.26 32.19 -48.05
C LEU A 595 -46.45 32.37 -46.75
N GLY A 596 -45.13 32.55 -46.86
CA GLY A 596 -44.25 32.77 -45.70
C GLY A 596 -44.48 34.10 -44.96
N LYS A 597 -45.23 35.04 -45.55
CA LYS A 597 -45.61 36.32 -44.93
C LYS A 597 -46.93 36.25 -44.16
N ILE A 598 -47.67 35.16 -44.26
CA ILE A 598 -48.93 34.97 -43.52
C ILE A 598 -48.61 34.84 -42.02
N GLN A 599 -49.19 35.71 -41.20
CA GLN A 599 -48.91 35.78 -39.77
C GLN A 599 -49.15 34.44 -39.05
N GLU A 600 -50.22 33.70 -39.40
CA GLU A 600 -50.46 32.37 -38.83
C GLU A 600 -49.31 31.41 -39.14
N ILE A 601 -48.81 31.39 -40.38
CA ILE A 601 -47.69 30.54 -40.79
C ILE A 601 -46.41 30.91 -40.03
N GLN A 602 -46.10 32.21 -39.91
CA GLN A 602 -44.95 32.68 -39.13
C GLN A 602 -45.02 32.24 -37.66
N VAL A 603 -46.20 32.34 -37.06
CA VAL A 603 -46.44 31.84 -35.70
C VAL A 603 -46.21 30.32 -35.65
N ARG A 604 -46.75 29.53 -36.59
CA ARG A 604 -46.51 28.07 -36.63
C ARG A 604 -45.02 27.73 -36.73
N PHE A 605 -44.26 28.44 -37.56
CA PHE A 605 -42.81 28.27 -37.66
C PHE A 605 -42.09 28.60 -36.35
N ALA A 606 -42.50 29.65 -35.64
CA ALA A 606 -41.94 29.98 -34.33
C ALA A 606 -42.20 28.87 -33.30
N PHE A 607 -43.43 28.34 -33.26
CA PHE A 607 -43.75 27.19 -32.40
C PHE A 607 -42.97 25.93 -32.80
N ASP A 608 -42.82 25.65 -34.10
CA ASP A 608 -42.05 24.50 -34.59
C ASP A 608 -40.55 24.63 -34.26
N ALA A 609 -39.99 25.84 -34.38
CA ALA A 609 -38.61 26.12 -33.98
C ALA A 609 -38.37 25.83 -32.49
N VAL A 610 -39.30 26.21 -31.61
CA VAL A 610 -39.21 25.90 -30.18
C VAL A 610 -39.40 24.40 -29.92
N ARG A 611 -40.30 23.72 -30.65
CA ARG A 611 -40.43 22.26 -30.59
C ARG A 611 -39.11 21.57 -30.93
N VAL A 612 -38.46 21.94 -32.03
CA VAL A 612 -37.17 21.36 -32.44
C VAL A 612 -36.08 21.66 -31.41
N GLN A 613 -36.03 22.88 -30.86
CA GLN A 613 -35.09 23.20 -29.78
C GLN A 613 -35.32 22.32 -28.54
N LEU A 614 -36.57 22.07 -28.15
CA LEU A 614 -36.92 21.18 -27.04
C LEU A 614 -36.54 19.73 -27.33
N GLU A 615 -36.81 19.22 -28.54
CA GLU A 615 -36.42 17.86 -28.95
C GLU A 615 -34.90 17.68 -28.95
N CYS A 616 -34.16 18.62 -29.55
CA CYS A 616 -32.69 18.65 -29.52
C CYS A 616 -32.15 18.74 -28.10
N TRP A 617 -32.82 19.52 -27.23
CA TRP A 617 -32.45 19.62 -25.82
C TRP A 617 -32.65 18.29 -25.11
N HIS A 618 -33.81 17.63 -25.25
CA HIS A 618 -34.10 16.32 -24.65
C HIS A 618 -33.11 15.25 -25.13
N ALA A 619 -32.74 15.25 -26.41
CA ALA A 619 -31.75 14.33 -26.98
C ALA A 619 -30.34 14.52 -26.38
N ARG A 620 -29.97 15.76 -26.02
CA ARG A 620 -28.65 16.11 -25.44
C ARG A 620 -28.61 16.06 -23.92
N PHE A 621 -29.74 16.28 -23.24
CA PHE A 621 -29.83 16.42 -21.79
C PHE A 621 -29.14 15.28 -21.04
N SER A 622 -29.32 14.04 -21.51
CA SER A 622 -28.71 12.85 -20.92
C SER A 622 -27.18 12.76 -21.05
N ARG A 623 -26.55 13.52 -21.96
CA ARG A 623 -25.11 13.42 -22.27
C ARG A 623 -24.26 14.55 -21.70
N VAL A 624 -24.84 15.73 -21.50
CA VAL A 624 -24.09 16.97 -21.22
C VAL A 624 -24.74 17.86 -20.15
N SER A 625 -25.59 17.32 -19.29
CA SER A 625 -26.32 18.07 -18.25
C SER A 625 -25.42 18.98 -17.40
N ASN A 626 -24.20 18.55 -17.09
CA ASN A 626 -23.28 19.25 -16.19
C ASN A 626 -22.32 20.22 -16.91
N ASN A 627 -22.38 20.31 -18.25
CA ASN A 627 -21.54 21.21 -19.01
C ASN A 627 -22.04 22.67 -18.87
N ALA A 628 -21.19 23.60 -18.47
CA ALA A 628 -21.54 25.01 -18.28
C ALA A 628 -22.21 25.65 -19.51
N GLN A 629 -21.78 25.31 -20.73
CA GLN A 629 -22.41 25.80 -21.96
C GLN A 629 -23.85 25.26 -22.11
N PHE A 630 -24.08 24.01 -21.72
CA PHE A 630 -25.39 23.38 -21.78
C PHE A 630 -26.36 23.96 -20.72
N VAL A 631 -25.85 24.32 -19.54
CA VAL A 631 -26.62 25.04 -18.51
C VAL A 631 -27.10 26.40 -19.05
N HIS A 632 -26.22 27.18 -19.69
CA HIS A 632 -26.61 28.45 -20.31
C HIS A 632 -27.67 28.24 -21.41
N VAL A 633 -27.48 27.26 -22.31
CA VAL A 633 -28.48 26.94 -23.35
C VAL A 633 -29.83 26.58 -22.72
N THR A 634 -29.82 25.83 -21.61
CA THR A 634 -31.03 25.44 -20.88
C THR A 634 -31.75 26.67 -20.31
N GLN A 635 -31.03 27.62 -19.72
CA GLN A 635 -31.61 28.86 -19.20
C GLN A 635 -32.22 29.73 -20.31
N THR A 636 -31.53 29.90 -21.44
CA THR A 636 -32.05 30.65 -22.58
C THR A 636 -33.31 30.01 -23.16
N LEU A 637 -33.31 28.68 -23.32
CA LEU A 637 -34.47 27.93 -23.81
C LEU A 637 -35.65 28.04 -22.83
N ASN A 638 -35.38 27.97 -21.52
CA ASN A 638 -36.40 28.11 -20.49
C ASN A 638 -37.12 29.48 -20.59
N SER A 639 -36.37 30.58 -20.67
CA SER A 639 -36.94 31.92 -20.90
C SER A 639 -37.76 32.00 -22.19
N THR A 640 -37.27 31.38 -23.27
CA THR A 640 -37.96 31.35 -24.58
C THR A 640 -39.29 30.61 -24.50
N VAL A 641 -39.30 29.42 -23.88
CA VAL A 641 -40.50 28.60 -23.73
C VAL A 641 -41.51 29.27 -22.79
N LYS A 642 -41.05 29.87 -21.67
CA LYS A 642 -41.91 30.64 -20.76
C LYS A 642 -42.58 31.81 -21.47
N ALA A 643 -41.83 32.59 -22.27
CA ALA A 643 -42.36 33.69 -23.07
C ALA A 643 -43.36 33.20 -24.16
N LEU A 644 -43.07 32.07 -24.81
CA LEU A 644 -43.97 31.46 -25.79
C LEU A 644 -45.30 31.05 -25.15
N ILE A 645 -45.28 30.48 -23.94
CA ILE A 645 -46.49 30.09 -23.21
C ILE A 645 -47.32 31.31 -22.82
N GLN A 646 -46.68 32.38 -22.35
CA GLN A 646 -47.37 33.62 -22.00
C GLN A 646 -48.02 34.28 -23.24
N SER A 647 -47.38 34.20 -24.41
CA SER A 647 -47.90 34.70 -25.68
C SER A 647 -48.89 33.75 -26.39
N SER A 648 -48.95 32.47 -26.00
CA SER A 648 -49.77 31.41 -26.63
C SER A 648 -51.29 31.61 -26.57
N MET A 649 -51.76 32.74 -26.04
CA MET A 649 -53.16 33.19 -26.06
C MET A 649 -53.80 33.14 -27.46
N THR A 650 -53.01 33.21 -28.53
CA THR A 650 -53.48 33.25 -29.92
C THR A 650 -53.59 31.89 -30.63
N SER A 651 -52.97 30.82 -30.10
CA SER A 651 -52.97 29.51 -30.80
C SER A 651 -52.85 28.29 -29.86
N PRO A 652 -53.85 28.04 -28.99
CA PRO A 652 -53.79 26.96 -27.99
C PRO A 652 -53.70 25.56 -28.61
N VAL A 653 -54.29 25.34 -29.79
CA VAL A 653 -54.25 24.05 -30.50
C VAL A 653 -52.82 23.69 -30.93
N THR A 654 -52.06 24.70 -31.37
CA THR A 654 -50.65 24.54 -31.79
C THR A 654 -49.77 24.20 -30.60
N MET A 655 -49.95 24.92 -29.49
CA MET A 655 -49.25 24.64 -28.24
C MET A 655 -49.52 23.21 -27.76
N GLY A 656 -50.77 22.72 -27.92
CA GLY A 656 -51.15 21.35 -27.59
C GLY A 656 -50.33 20.27 -28.31
N LYS A 657 -49.86 20.53 -29.55
CA LYS A 657 -49.07 19.58 -30.36
C LYS A 657 -47.63 19.38 -29.86
N MET A 658 -47.04 20.36 -29.16
CA MET A 658 -45.69 20.28 -28.56
C MET A 658 -45.70 20.08 -27.03
N MET A 659 -46.89 19.89 -26.45
CA MET A 659 -47.06 19.89 -24.99
C MET A 659 -46.24 18.81 -24.30
N LEU A 660 -46.14 17.62 -24.89
CA LEU A 660 -45.31 16.53 -24.38
C LEU A 660 -43.87 17.01 -24.10
N HIS A 661 -43.20 17.63 -25.09
CA HIS A 661 -41.83 18.12 -24.93
C HIS A 661 -41.74 19.31 -23.98
N THR A 662 -42.75 20.17 -23.95
CA THR A 662 -42.81 21.32 -23.04
C THR A 662 -42.92 20.91 -21.58
N VAL A 663 -43.87 20.04 -21.24
CA VAL A 663 -44.09 19.65 -19.83
C VAL A 663 -42.95 18.81 -19.30
N THR A 664 -42.41 17.91 -20.13
CA THR A 664 -41.25 17.09 -19.77
C THR A 664 -39.98 17.93 -19.63
N PHE A 665 -39.83 19.01 -20.41
CA PHE A 665 -38.77 19.98 -20.21
C PHE A 665 -38.86 20.64 -18.84
N PHE A 666 -40.04 21.14 -18.44
CA PHE A 666 -40.21 21.76 -17.12
C PHE A 666 -40.10 20.77 -15.95
N ILE A 667 -40.52 19.52 -16.13
CA ILE A 667 -40.26 18.45 -15.16
C ILE A 667 -38.74 18.26 -15.02
N ASN A 668 -38.02 18.13 -16.15
CA ASN A 668 -36.57 17.93 -16.16
C ASN A 668 -35.76 19.11 -15.62
N THR A 669 -36.28 20.34 -15.71
CA THR A 669 -35.67 21.53 -15.13
C THR A 669 -36.21 21.88 -13.74
N SER A 670 -37.07 21.04 -13.15
CA SER A 670 -37.69 21.24 -11.83
C SER A 670 -38.45 22.58 -11.68
N GLU A 671 -39.09 23.04 -12.76
CA GLU A 671 -39.86 24.28 -12.84
C GLU A 671 -41.31 24.08 -12.36
N TRP A 672 -41.46 23.54 -11.14
CA TRP A 672 -42.74 23.06 -10.60
C TRP A 672 -43.78 24.18 -10.44
N ASP A 673 -43.37 25.32 -9.90
CA ASP A 673 -44.26 26.49 -9.70
C ASP A 673 -44.81 27.02 -11.02
N PHE A 674 -43.99 27.00 -12.08
CA PHE A 674 -44.40 27.46 -13.40
C PHE A 674 -45.42 26.50 -14.03
N LEU A 675 -45.22 25.19 -13.90
CA LEU A 675 -46.17 24.17 -14.36
C LEU A 675 -47.56 24.33 -13.72
N LEU A 676 -47.60 24.63 -12.42
CA LEU A 676 -48.85 24.78 -11.67
C LEU A 676 -49.62 26.07 -12.05
N ARG A 677 -48.92 27.20 -12.23
CA ARG A 677 -49.56 28.53 -12.31
C ARG A 677 -49.80 29.08 -13.72
N SER A 678 -48.96 28.72 -14.70
CA SER A 678 -48.90 29.48 -15.96
C SER A 678 -49.87 29.05 -17.06
N PHE A 679 -50.40 27.82 -16.98
CA PHE A 679 -51.24 27.25 -18.04
C PHE A 679 -52.74 27.41 -17.72
N VAL A 680 -53.34 28.53 -18.16
CA VAL A 680 -54.75 28.88 -17.86
C VAL A 680 -55.73 28.41 -18.94
N LYS A 681 -55.36 28.50 -20.23
CA LYS A 681 -56.28 28.22 -21.37
C LYS A 681 -55.96 26.96 -22.19
N VAL A 682 -54.81 26.33 -21.94
CA VAL A 682 -54.38 25.16 -22.71
C VAL A 682 -54.79 23.90 -21.96
N LYS A 683 -55.55 23.03 -22.62
CA LYS A 683 -55.90 21.70 -22.11
C LYS A 683 -55.05 20.66 -22.81
N SER A 684 -54.41 19.79 -22.03
CA SER A 684 -53.65 18.67 -22.57
C SER A 684 -53.50 17.60 -21.50
N PRO A 685 -53.68 16.32 -21.85
CA PRO A 685 -53.53 15.23 -20.89
C PRO A 685 -52.13 15.15 -20.28
N PHE A 686 -51.11 15.52 -21.06
CA PHE A 686 -49.73 15.63 -20.58
C PHE A 686 -49.57 16.74 -19.53
N LEU A 687 -50.25 17.88 -19.72
CA LEU A 687 -50.21 19.00 -18.79
C LEU A 687 -50.91 18.66 -17.47
N ASP A 688 -52.07 18.04 -17.54
CA ASP A 688 -52.82 17.65 -16.34
C ASP A 688 -52.02 16.63 -15.51
N THR A 689 -51.40 15.65 -16.18
CA THR A 689 -50.47 14.69 -15.55
C THR A 689 -49.26 15.39 -14.94
N ALA A 690 -48.62 16.32 -15.67
CA ALA A 690 -47.48 17.07 -15.18
C ALA A 690 -47.83 17.98 -14.00
N LYS A 691 -49.03 18.57 -13.95
CA LYS A 691 -49.52 19.34 -12.81
C LYS A 691 -49.74 18.46 -11.58
N MET A 692 -50.23 17.23 -11.74
CA MET A 692 -50.34 16.28 -10.62
C MET A 692 -48.97 15.91 -10.06
N ILE A 693 -47.99 15.64 -10.93
CA ILE A 693 -46.60 15.40 -10.52
C ILE A 693 -46.04 16.64 -9.81
N ALA A 694 -46.22 17.83 -10.39
CA ALA A 694 -45.73 19.08 -9.79
C ALA A 694 -46.35 19.35 -8.42
N ALA A 695 -47.65 19.10 -8.26
CA ALA A 695 -48.34 19.25 -6.97
C ALA A 695 -47.80 18.29 -5.91
N TYR A 696 -47.48 17.05 -6.29
CA TYR A 696 -46.81 16.10 -5.39
C TYR A 696 -45.40 16.60 -5.02
N MET A 697 -44.61 17.05 -6.01
CA MET A 697 -43.22 17.48 -5.81
C MET A 697 -43.09 18.75 -4.96
N THR A 698 -44.10 19.63 -4.95
CA THR A 698 -44.12 20.87 -4.15
C THR A 698 -44.87 20.75 -2.82
N SER A 699 -45.50 19.61 -2.54
CA SER A 699 -46.22 19.38 -1.28
C SER A 699 -45.23 19.27 -0.11
N THR A 700 -45.22 20.26 0.77
CA THR A 700 -44.45 20.23 2.02
C THR A 700 -45.15 19.42 3.13
N ASP A 701 -46.47 19.25 3.04
CA ASP A 701 -47.27 18.46 3.97
C ASP A 701 -47.43 17.01 3.47
N PRO A 702 -46.92 16.00 4.21
CA PRO A 702 -47.07 14.59 3.85
C PRO A 702 -48.53 14.12 3.72
N ALA A 703 -49.47 14.74 4.43
CA ALA A 703 -50.89 14.39 4.35
C ALA A 703 -51.48 14.81 3.00
N VAL A 704 -51.13 16.01 2.52
CA VAL A 704 -51.55 16.51 1.20
C VAL A 704 -50.91 15.67 0.09
N ALA A 705 -49.61 15.36 0.19
CA ALA A 705 -48.94 14.49 -0.75
C ALA A 705 -49.62 13.11 -0.85
N ARG A 706 -50.01 12.52 0.30
CA ARG A 706 -50.75 11.25 0.35
C ARG A 706 -52.12 11.37 -0.32
N GLN A 707 -52.87 12.44 -0.07
CA GLN A 707 -54.17 12.66 -0.72
C GLN A 707 -54.05 12.76 -2.24
N ILE A 708 -53.01 13.42 -2.77
CA ILE A 708 -52.75 13.50 -4.22
C ILE A 708 -52.49 12.10 -4.79
N VAL A 709 -51.61 11.32 -4.16
CA VAL A 709 -51.19 10.00 -4.63
C VAL A 709 -52.32 8.99 -4.55
N GLU A 710 -53.04 8.93 -3.43
CA GLU A 710 -54.10 7.95 -3.18
C GLU A 710 -55.46 8.37 -3.78
N GLY A 711 -55.62 9.63 -4.13
CA GLY A 711 -56.81 10.17 -4.80
C GLY A 711 -56.61 10.31 -6.31
N PRO A 712 -56.47 11.55 -6.83
CA PRO A 712 -56.51 11.82 -8.27
C PRO A 712 -55.45 11.05 -9.07
N TRP A 713 -54.22 10.96 -8.55
CA TRP A 713 -53.13 10.26 -9.24
C TRP A 713 -53.41 8.76 -9.38
N TRP A 714 -53.82 8.09 -8.29
CA TRP A 714 -54.19 6.67 -8.30
C TRP A 714 -55.32 6.40 -9.31
N HIS A 715 -56.38 7.21 -9.29
CA HIS A 715 -57.51 7.03 -10.21
C HIS A 715 -57.11 7.17 -11.68
N VAL A 716 -56.31 8.18 -12.02
CA VAL A 716 -55.85 8.39 -13.41
C VAL A 716 -54.97 7.23 -13.85
N MET A 717 -53.98 6.85 -13.06
CA MET A 717 -53.03 5.80 -13.44
C MET A 717 -53.69 4.42 -13.49
N ASN A 718 -54.52 4.08 -12.50
CA ASN A 718 -55.27 2.83 -12.52
C ASN A 718 -56.19 2.75 -13.75
N SER A 719 -56.86 3.84 -14.12
CA SER A 719 -57.68 3.90 -15.35
C SER A 719 -56.85 3.81 -16.63
N THR A 720 -55.60 4.28 -16.60
CA THR A 720 -54.66 4.25 -17.74
C THR A 720 -54.13 2.84 -18.00
N PHE A 721 -53.95 2.04 -16.94
CA PHE A 721 -53.37 0.69 -17.02
C PHE A 721 -54.40 -0.45 -16.95
N GLN A 722 -55.64 -0.22 -16.52
CA GLN A 722 -56.70 -1.23 -16.62
C GLN A 722 -57.12 -1.42 -18.09
N GLU A 723 -56.69 -2.54 -18.69
CA GLU A 723 -57.19 -2.97 -19.98
C GLU A 723 -58.64 -3.47 -19.86
N PHE A 724 -59.56 -2.81 -20.56
CA PHE A 724 -60.80 -3.46 -20.94
C PHE A 724 -60.47 -4.61 -21.91
N PRO A 725 -61.03 -5.82 -21.72
CA PRO A 725 -60.64 -7.01 -22.45
C PRO A 725 -60.66 -6.76 -23.96
N SER A 726 -59.52 -7.06 -24.55
CA SER A 726 -59.10 -6.71 -25.90
C SER A 726 -60.09 -7.20 -26.96
N SER A 727 -60.65 -6.25 -27.71
CA SER A 727 -60.95 -6.19 -29.16
C SER A 727 -61.51 -7.40 -29.93
N ARG A 728 -61.16 -8.67 -29.67
CA ARG A 728 -61.67 -9.82 -30.46
C ARG A 728 -63.02 -10.37 -29.97
N HIS A 729 -63.26 -10.39 -28.66
CA HIS A 729 -64.58 -10.78 -28.12
C HIS A 729 -65.60 -9.66 -28.24
N MET A 730 -65.16 -8.40 -28.22
CA MET A 730 -66.04 -7.25 -28.40
C MET A 730 -66.56 -7.15 -29.84
N ILE A 731 -65.78 -7.51 -30.87
CA ILE A 731 -66.29 -7.58 -32.26
C ILE A 731 -67.30 -8.72 -32.44
N ALA A 732 -67.16 -9.84 -31.73
CA ALA A 732 -68.13 -10.95 -31.75
C ALA A 732 -69.43 -10.60 -30.99
N ILE A 733 -69.32 -9.99 -29.80
CA ILE A 733 -70.47 -9.54 -29.01
C ILE A 733 -71.15 -8.33 -29.67
N ILE A 734 -70.40 -7.40 -30.27
CA ILE A 734 -70.95 -6.32 -31.09
C ILE A 734 -71.62 -6.91 -32.32
N LYS A 735 -71.06 -7.90 -33.03
CA LYS A 735 -71.77 -8.56 -34.17
C LYS A 735 -73.02 -9.34 -33.75
N ILE A 736 -73.05 -9.95 -32.55
CA ILE A 736 -74.21 -10.66 -32.01
C ILE A 736 -75.28 -9.69 -31.48
N LEU A 737 -74.88 -8.54 -30.93
CA LEU A 737 -75.78 -7.49 -30.45
C LEU A 737 -76.25 -6.55 -31.58
N TYR A 738 -75.50 -6.42 -32.68
CA TYR A 738 -75.85 -5.56 -33.83
C TYR A 738 -77.09 -6.03 -34.59
N TYR A 739 -77.55 -7.26 -34.39
CA TYR A 739 -78.78 -7.81 -34.98
C TYR A 739 -80.01 -7.73 -34.08
N SER A 740 -79.88 -7.29 -32.82
CA SER A 740 -81.00 -7.23 -31.87
C SER A 740 -81.26 -5.81 -31.39
N LYS A 741 -82.33 -5.22 -31.95
CA LYS A 741 -83.06 -4.02 -31.49
C LYS A 741 -82.39 -2.65 -31.67
N ARG A 742 -82.79 -2.00 -32.77
CA ARG A 742 -82.87 -0.54 -32.92
C ARG A 742 -83.73 0.07 -31.80
N ARG A 743 -83.17 0.98 -30.98
CA ARG A 743 -83.72 2.28 -30.53
C ARG A 743 -82.95 2.83 -29.31
N ASN A 744 -82.53 4.09 -29.44
CA ASN A 744 -82.09 5.06 -28.42
C ASN A 744 -80.62 5.05 -27.91
N ASP A 745 -80.00 6.21 -28.15
CA ASP A 745 -78.98 6.94 -27.37
C ASP A 745 -77.54 6.40 -27.21
N GLY A 746 -76.67 6.80 -28.13
CA GLY A 746 -75.54 7.73 -27.90
C GLY A 746 -74.47 7.48 -26.82
N SER A 747 -74.52 6.42 -26.01
CA SER A 747 -73.69 6.32 -24.79
C SER A 747 -72.35 5.58 -24.98
N LEU A 748 -72.20 4.72 -25.98
CA LEU A 748 -71.04 3.82 -26.08
C LEU A 748 -69.75 4.46 -26.64
N VAL A 749 -69.83 5.60 -27.35
CA VAL A 749 -68.66 6.39 -27.77
C VAL A 749 -68.16 7.30 -26.63
N ARG A 750 -68.97 7.49 -25.58
CA ARG A 750 -68.67 8.33 -24.41
C ARG A 750 -67.87 7.63 -23.30
N GLU A 751 -67.58 6.34 -23.40
CA GLU A 751 -66.82 5.63 -22.36
C GLU A 751 -65.30 5.65 -22.58
N GLN A 752 -64.82 5.77 -23.82
CA GLN A 752 -63.40 6.05 -24.10
C GLN A 752 -62.96 7.47 -23.65
N THR A 753 -63.91 8.36 -23.34
CA THR A 753 -63.65 9.74 -22.91
C THR A 753 -63.34 9.89 -21.42
N LYS A 754 -63.24 8.79 -20.65
CA LYS A 754 -62.88 8.84 -19.21
C LYS A 754 -61.39 8.70 -18.91
N GLN A 755 -60.55 8.27 -19.87
CA GLN A 755 -59.11 8.17 -19.66
C GLN A 755 -58.46 9.53 -19.92
N LEU A 756 -57.77 10.08 -18.91
CA LEU A 756 -56.98 11.30 -19.08
C LEU A 756 -55.83 11.04 -20.07
N LEU A 757 -55.14 9.91 -19.93
CA LEU A 757 -53.93 9.57 -20.68
C LEU A 757 -54.04 8.12 -21.19
N THR A 758 -53.58 7.82 -22.40
CA THR A 758 -53.45 6.44 -22.87
C THR A 758 -52.15 5.82 -22.37
N ARG A 759 -52.07 4.47 -22.29
CA ARG A 759 -50.82 3.75 -21.98
C ARG A 759 -49.65 4.21 -22.86
N THR A 760 -49.87 4.37 -24.16
CA THR A 760 -48.85 4.86 -25.10
C THR A 760 -48.40 6.29 -24.82
N GLN A 761 -49.34 7.20 -24.51
CA GLN A 761 -49.01 8.58 -24.15
C GLN A 761 -48.22 8.66 -22.84
N PHE A 762 -48.57 7.84 -21.84
CA PHE A 762 -47.78 7.75 -20.61
C PHE A 762 -46.35 7.28 -20.87
N LEU A 763 -46.18 6.24 -21.69
CA LEU A 763 -44.85 5.74 -22.05
C LEU A 763 -44.02 6.77 -22.82
N ASP A 764 -44.63 7.53 -23.74
CA ASP A 764 -43.95 8.62 -24.45
C ASP A 764 -43.51 9.76 -23.51
N MET A 765 -44.34 10.09 -22.51
CA MET A 765 -43.98 11.03 -21.45
C MET A 765 -42.84 10.51 -20.59
N LEU A 766 -42.91 9.25 -20.15
CA LEU A 766 -41.89 8.60 -19.35
C LEU A 766 -40.51 8.55 -20.04
N ARG A 767 -40.47 8.30 -21.35
CA ARG A 767 -39.21 8.28 -22.14
C ARG A 767 -38.43 9.59 -22.07
N LEU A 768 -39.14 10.72 -21.95
CA LEU A 768 -38.56 12.05 -21.94
C LEU A 768 -38.27 12.57 -20.52
N ILE A 769 -38.90 12.01 -19.48
CA ILE A 769 -38.61 12.38 -18.09
C ILE A 769 -37.25 11.79 -17.70
N LYS A 770 -36.35 12.66 -17.24
CA LYS A 770 -34.98 12.38 -16.80
C LYS A 770 -34.69 12.99 -15.41
N GLU A 771 -35.67 13.64 -14.79
CA GLU A 771 -35.57 14.15 -13.42
C GLU A 771 -35.68 13.00 -12.41
N TYR A 772 -34.70 12.91 -11.52
CA TYR A 772 -34.51 11.75 -10.65
C TYR A 772 -35.67 11.55 -9.66
N ARG A 773 -36.14 12.62 -8.99
CA ARG A 773 -37.21 12.53 -7.99
C ARG A 773 -38.52 12.05 -8.63
N THR A 774 -38.80 12.54 -9.84
CA THR A 774 -39.95 12.12 -10.64
C THR A 774 -39.85 10.66 -11.03
N ILE A 775 -38.70 10.20 -11.52
CA ILE A 775 -38.51 8.79 -11.87
C ILE A 775 -38.70 7.90 -10.61
N SER A 776 -38.08 8.28 -9.49
CA SER A 776 -38.20 7.54 -8.22
C SER A 776 -39.64 7.47 -7.72
N PHE A 777 -40.38 8.58 -7.80
CA PHE A 777 -41.82 8.63 -7.51
C PHE A 777 -42.62 7.68 -8.42
N LEU A 778 -42.41 7.76 -9.74
CA LEU A 778 -43.11 6.93 -10.72
C LEU A 778 -42.85 5.44 -10.49
N ILE A 779 -41.61 5.06 -10.21
CA ILE A 779 -41.24 3.66 -9.94
C ILE A 779 -41.84 3.16 -8.63
N SER A 780 -41.77 3.96 -7.56
CA SER A 780 -42.37 3.61 -6.27
C SER A 780 -43.88 3.44 -6.39
N PHE A 781 -44.53 4.32 -7.15
CA PHE A 781 -45.96 4.24 -7.42
C PHE A 781 -46.34 3.01 -8.24
N LEU A 782 -45.62 2.73 -9.34
CA LEU A 782 -45.87 1.54 -10.15
C LEU A 782 -45.59 0.25 -9.35
N SER A 783 -44.63 0.29 -8.42
CA SER A 783 -44.38 -0.81 -7.48
C SER A 783 -45.56 -1.04 -6.53
N LYS A 784 -46.15 0.04 -6.00
CA LYS A 784 -47.38 -0.03 -5.18
C LYS A 784 -48.55 -0.61 -5.99
N MET A 785 -48.73 -0.19 -7.25
CA MET A 785 -49.75 -0.75 -8.14
C MET A 785 -49.52 -2.24 -8.40
N PHE A 786 -48.28 -2.64 -8.66
CA PHE A 786 -47.92 -4.03 -8.90
C PHE A 786 -48.18 -4.91 -7.66
N GLY A 787 -47.77 -4.45 -6.47
CA GLY A 787 -48.03 -5.15 -5.20
C GLY A 787 -49.53 -5.29 -4.89
N ALA A 788 -50.32 -4.24 -5.15
CA ALA A 788 -51.77 -4.29 -4.98
C ALA A 788 -52.43 -5.32 -5.93
N ALA A 789 -51.95 -5.42 -7.18
CA ALA A 789 -52.43 -6.41 -8.14
C ALA A 789 -52.07 -7.85 -7.71
N GLY A 790 -50.86 -8.07 -7.19
CA GLY A 790 -50.42 -9.37 -6.68
C GLY A 790 -51.23 -9.85 -5.46
N ASN A 791 -51.53 -8.94 -4.52
CA ASN A 791 -52.37 -9.26 -3.36
C ASN A 791 -53.80 -9.59 -3.75
N MET A 792 -54.37 -8.89 -4.76
CA MET A 792 -55.69 -9.21 -5.32
C MET A 792 -55.70 -10.58 -6.00
N ALA A 793 -54.61 -10.97 -6.67
CA ALA A 793 -54.47 -12.31 -7.28
C ALA A 793 -54.33 -13.42 -6.22
N LYS A 794 -53.58 -13.18 -5.13
CA LYS A 794 -53.48 -14.12 -3.99
C LYS A 794 -54.82 -14.30 -3.27
N MET A 795 -55.50 -13.21 -2.92
CA MET A 795 -56.82 -13.25 -2.26
C MET A 795 -57.86 -13.96 -3.12
N ARG A 796 -57.86 -13.78 -4.45
CA ARG A 796 -58.76 -14.51 -5.35
C ARG A 796 -58.41 -15.98 -5.53
N LYS A 797 -57.12 -16.35 -5.53
CA LYS A 797 -56.70 -17.77 -5.54
C LYS A 797 -57.17 -18.52 -4.28
N GLU A 798 -57.28 -17.83 -3.15
CA GLU A 798 -57.74 -18.43 -1.88
C GLU A 798 -59.28 -18.47 -1.76
N SER A 799 -60.01 -17.59 -2.45
CA SER A 799 -61.48 -17.50 -2.34
C SER A 799 -62.25 -18.21 -3.46
N ASP A 800 -61.69 -18.25 -4.67
CA ASP A 800 -62.32 -18.90 -5.82
C ASP A 800 -61.29 -19.82 -6.49
N GLY A 801 -61.46 -21.14 -6.32
CA GLY A 801 -60.61 -22.19 -6.91
C GLY A 801 -60.63 -22.28 -8.45
N LEU A 802 -60.82 -21.15 -9.13
CA LEU A 802 -60.87 -21.01 -10.59
C LEU A 802 -59.69 -20.14 -11.04
N SER A 803 -58.62 -20.82 -11.46
CA SER A 803 -57.51 -20.22 -12.19
C SER A 803 -57.96 -19.80 -13.59
N LEU A 804 -58.12 -18.49 -13.85
CA LEU A 804 -57.77 -17.82 -15.10
C LEU A 804 -58.15 -16.33 -14.99
N GLY A 805 -57.17 -15.44 -14.92
CA GLY A 805 -57.40 -14.02 -15.23
C GLY A 805 -56.62 -13.02 -14.38
N HIS A 806 -55.54 -12.51 -14.99
CA HIS A 806 -54.90 -11.19 -14.86
C HIS A 806 -53.39 -11.28 -14.58
N ASP A 807 -52.61 -11.65 -15.60
CA ASP A 807 -51.14 -11.43 -15.66
C ASP A 807 -50.77 -10.03 -16.18
N ILE A 808 -51.74 -9.23 -16.64
CA ILE A 808 -51.52 -8.00 -17.45
C ILE A 808 -50.75 -6.88 -16.72
N ASN A 809 -50.67 -6.89 -15.39
CA ASN A 809 -49.83 -5.91 -14.65
C ASN A 809 -48.33 -6.23 -14.68
N LYS A 810 -47.94 -7.48 -15.01
CA LYS A 810 -46.53 -7.87 -15.15
C LYS A 810 -45.91 -7.37 -16.45
N ASP A 811 -46.72 -7.29 -17.51
CA ASP A 811 -46.24 -7.01 -18.86
C ASP A 811 -45.61 -5.63 -19.01
N ILE A 812 -46.03 -4.59 -18.26
CA ILE A 812 -45.45 -3.23 -18.40
C ILE A 812 -43.96 -3.19 -18.04
N PHE A 813 -43.55 -3.95 -17.03
CA PHE A 813 -42.14 -4.01 -16.60
C PHE A 813 -41.33 -4.98 -17.46
N VAL A 814 -41.97 -6.05 -17.94
CA VAL A 814 -41.31 -7.13 -18.72
C VAL A 814 -41.20 -6.81 -20.21
N GLU A 815 -42.20 -6.16 -20.82
CA GLU A 815 -42.21 -5.81 -22.25
C GLU A 815 -41.28 -4.64 -22.57
N HIS A 816 -40.96 -3.81 -21.58
CA HIS A 816 -40.21 -2.58 -21.79
C HIS A 816 -39.12 -2.31 -20.73
N PRO A 817 -38.22 -3.27 -20.46
CA PRO A 817 -37.12 -3.10 -19.51
C PRO A 817 -36.22 -1.91 -19.91
N ASP A 818 -36.03 -1.71 -21.21
CA ASP A 818 -35.23 -0.63 -21.81
C ASP A 818 -35.64 0.77 -21.31
N TYR A 819 -36.94 0.99 -21.03
CA TYR A 819 -37.43 2.30 -20.56
C TYR A 819 -36.99 2.62 -19.14
N TRP A 820 -36.76 1.60 -18.33
CA TRP A 820 -36.28 1.74 -16.97
C TRP A 820 -34.75 1.69 -16.95
N GLN A 821 -34.14 0.70 -17.60
CA GLN A 821 -32.67 0.51 -17.67
C GLN A 821 -31.93 1.73 -18.25
N SER A 822 -32.41 2.31 -19.36
CA SER A 822 -31.73 3.45 -20.00
C SER A 822 -31.68 4.74 -19.14
N ASN A 823 -32.52 4.83 -18.11
CA ASN A 823 -32.52 5.95 -17.16
C ASN A 823 -31.55 5.75 -15.99
N PHE A 824 -31.16 4.50 -15.69
CA PHE A 824 -30.30 4.17 -14.56
C PHE A 824 -28.81 4.07 -14.94
N GLU A 825 -28.48 3.69 -16.17
CA GLU A 825 -27.10 3.45 -16.61
C GLU A 825 -26.16 4.68 -16.64
N LYS A 826 -26.61 5.91 -16.31
CA LYS A 826 -25.86 7.14 -16.64
C LYS A 826 -25.73 8.24 -15.58
N LYS A 827 -25.96 7.98 -14.30
CA LYS A 827 -25.59 8.94 -13.24
C LYS A 827 -24.80 8.28 -12.12
N GLY A 828 -23.47 8.33 -12.25
CA GLY A 828 -22.52 8.11 -11.17
C GLY A 828 -22.36 9.35 -10.30
N SER A 829 -23.45 9.84 -9.73
CA SER A 829 -23.42 10.94 -8.77
C SER A 829 -24.23 10.54 -7.54
N ASP A 830 -23.52 10.14 -6.49
CA ASP A 830 -23.72 10.19 -5.03
C ASP A 830 -25.11 10.21 -4.36
N ASP A 831 -26.23 10.18 -5.09
CA ASP A 831 -27.57 10.32 -4.52
C ASP A 831 -28.42 9.07 -4.84
N GLU A 832 -28.69 8.29 -3.79
CA GLU A 832 -29.59 7.13 -3.64
C GLU A 832 -30.02 6.39 -4.93
N PRO A 833 -29.59 5.13 -5.17
CA PRO A 833 -30.21 4.30 -6.19
C PRO A 833 -31.71 4.07 -5.89
N ALA A 834 -32.58 4.08 -6.90
CA ALA A 834 -33.99 3.75 -6.69
C ALA A 834 -34.16 2.22 -6.56
N PHE A 835 -34.09 1.69 -5.33
CA PHE A 835 -33.99 0.26 -5.00
C PHE A 835 -35.23 -0.62 -5.25
N ASN A 836 -36.33 -0.09 -5.78
CA ASN A 836 -37.52 -0.90 -6.01
C ASN A 836 -37.47 -1.75 -7.30
N LEU A 837 -36.55 -1.46 -8.23
CA LEU A 837 -36.46 -2.19 -9.50
C LEU A 837 -36.05 -3.67 -9.35
N PRO A 838 -35.00 -4.03 -8.58
CA PRO A 838 -34.66 -5.45 -8.34
C PRO A 838 -35.84 -6.27 -7.84
N PHE A 839 -36.64 -5.71 -6.92
CA PHE A 839 -37.82 -6.38 -6.36
C PHE A 839 -38.92 -6.60 -7.41
N LEU A 840 -39.10 -5.67 -8.33
CA LEU A 840 -40.06 -5.84 -9.43
C LEU A 840 -39.63 -6.94 -10.40
N ILE A 841 -38.33 -7.01 -10.70
CA ILE A 841 -37.76 -8.06 -11.56
C ILE A 841 -37.84 -9.42 -10.87
N GLU A 842 -37.53 -9.49 -9.56
CA GLU A 842 -37.72 -10.70 -8.74
C GLU A 842 -39.19 -11.15 -8.77
N SER A 843 -40.14 -10.21 -8.68
CA SER A 843 -41.57 -10.51 -8.73
C SER A 843 -42.06 -10.98 -10.11
N CYS A 844 -41.23 -10.84 -11.13
CA CYS A 844 -41.44 -11.39 -12.47
C CYS A 844 -40.69 -12.72 -12.67
N ASP A 845 -40.24 -13.37 -11.59
CA ASP A 845 -39.52 -14.65 -11.56
C ASP A 845 -38.18 -14.64 -12.34
N LYS A 846 -37.59 -13.45 -12.54
CA LYS A 846 -36.28 -13.25 -13.19
C LYS A 846 -35.16 -13.10 -12.15
N PHE A 847 -34.92 -14.16 -11.37
CA PHE A 847 -34.02 -14.12 -10.22
C PHE A 847 -32.57 -13.75 -10.56
N ALA A 848 -32.05 -14.21 -11.70
CA ALA A 848 -30.69 -13.88 -12.14
C ALA A 848 -30.53 -12.38 -12.43
N ASP A 849 -31.50 -11.77 -13.11
CA ASP A 849 -31.49 -10.34 -13.41
C ASP A 849 -31.66 -9.51 -12.12
N ALA A 850 -32.52 -9.96 -11.20
CA ALA A 850 -32.68 -9.33 -9.89
C ALA A 850 -31.38 -9.37 -9.08
N LEU A 851 -30.65 -10.50 -9.09
CA LEU A 851 -29.33 -10.64 -8.47
C LEU A 851 -28.34 -9.62 -9.01
N VAL A 852 -28.26 -9.47 -10.34
CA VAL A 852 -27.39 -8.48 -10.98
C VAL A 852 -27.69 -7.08 -10.44
N LEU A 853 -28.96 -6.67 -10.43
CA LEU A 853 -29.33 -5.35 -9.93
C LEU A 853 -29.08 -5.17 -8.42
N TYR A 854 -29.28 -6.22 -7.61
CA TYR A 854 -28.93 -6.16 -6.18
C TYR A 854 -27.42 -5.98 -5.96
N MET A 855 -26.59 -6.67 -6.75
CA MET A 855 -25.14 -6.52 -6.66
C MET A 855 -24.67 -5.17 -7.21
N GLU A 856 -25.29 -4.65 -8.28
CA GLU A 856 -25.00 -3.31 -8.80
C GLU A 856 -25.33 -2.24 -7.75
N ALA A 857 -26.44 -2.41 -7.02
CA ALA A 857 -26.79 -1.60 -5.86
C ALA A 857 -25.69 -1.60 -4.78
N CYS A 858 -25.16 -2.77 -4.42
CA CYS A 858 -24.04 -2.85 -3.47
C CYS A 858 -22.79 -2.12 -3.97
N VAL A 859 -22.42 -2.29 -5.24
CA VAL A 859 -21.24 -1.65 -5.85
C VAL A 859 -21.43 -0.14 -5.98
N ALA A 860 -22.64 0.32 -6.32
CA ALA A 860 -22.94 1.74 -6.44
C ALA A 860 -22.87 2.48 -5.10
N CYS A 861 -23.16 1.81 -3.99
CA CYS A 861 -23.16 2.40 -2.65
C CYS A 861 -21.86 2.22 -1.87
N SER A 862 -20.86 1.55 -2.43
CA SER A 862 -19.55 1.38 -1.78
C SER A 862 -18.42 1.41 -2.80
N ASP A 863 -17.45 2.31 -2.58
CA ASP A 863 -16.24 2.44 -3.39
C ASP A 863 -15.48 1.10 -3.46
N SER A 864 -15.69 0.33 -4.54
CA SER A 864 -15.12 -0.99 -4.77
C SER A 864 -15.42 -2.01 -3.65
N LEU A 865 -16.53 -1.86 -2.93
CA LEU A 865 -16.91 -2.69 -1.76
C LEU A 865 -15.92 -2.58 -0.57
N MET A 866 -14.99 -1.61 -0.60
CA MET A 866 -13.99 -1.40 0.47
C MET A 866 -14.60 -0.70 1.69
N ARG A 867 -15.75 -0.05 1.53
CA ARG A 867 -16.46 0.64 2.62
C ARG A 867 -17.67 -0.19 3.09
N PRO A 868 -18.02 -0.12 4.39
CA PRO A 868 -19.25 -0.72 4.90
C PRO A 868 -20.46 -0.28 4.08
N LEU A 869 -21.33 -1.23 3.76
CA LEU A 869 -22.54 -0.95 2.99
C LEU A 869 -23.51 -0.11 3.84
N PRO A 870 -24.16 0.93 3.27
CA PRO A 870 -25.06 1.78 4.02
C PRO A 870 -26.34 1.04 4.43
N ASP A 871 -26.64 1.09 5.73
CA ASP A 871 -27.70 0.34 6.41
C ASP A 871 -29.14 0.73 5.99
N ASN A 872 -29.33 1.93 5.44
CA ASN A 872 -30.60 2.40 4.87
C ASN A 872 -30.86 1.89 3.45
N VAL A 873 -29.83 1.31 2.83
CA VAL A 873 -29.86 0.82 1.46
C VAL A 873 -29.82 -0.70 1.42
N VAL A 874 -28.85 -1.28 2.12
CA VAL A 874 -28.63 -2.73 2.16
C VAL A 874 -29.03 -3.23 3.54
N ASP A 875 -30.30 -3.58 3.68
CA ASP A 875 -30.88 -4.12 4.91
C ASP A 875 -31.04 -5.65 4.85
N ASP A 876 -31.48 -6.25 5.96
CA ASP A 876 -31.73 -7.70 6.04
C ASP A 876 -32.82 -8.15 5.05
N VAL A 877 -33.75 -7.26 4.67
CA VAL A 877 -34.80 -7.56 3.67
C VAL A 877 -34.19 -7.74 2.28
N MET A 878 -33.25 -6.86 1.89
CA MET A 878 -32.49 -7.03 0.65
C MET A 878 -31.68 -8.32 0.67
N TRP A 879 -30.98 -8.61 1.78
CA TRP A 879 -30.20 -9.86 1.88
C TRP A 879 -31.06 -11.12 1.79
N LEU A 880 -32.25 -11.13 2.39
CA LEU A 880 -33.20 -12.25 2.25
C LEU A 880 -33.66 -12.44 0.80
N LYS A 881 -33.85 -11.35 0.04
CA LYS A 881 -34.19 -11.42 -1.39
C LYS A 881 -33.02 -11.92 -2.23
N VAL A 882 -31.80 -11.45 -1.97
CA VAL A 882 -30.57 -11.97 -2.60
C VAL A 882 -30.42 -13.46 -2.30
N GLN A 883 -30.59 -13.84 -1.03
CA GLN A 883 -30.53 -15.21 -0.58
C GLN A 883 -31.52 -16.09 -1.37
N ARG A 884 -32.78 -15.66 -1.50
CA ARG A 884 -33.81 -16.34 -2.27
C ARG A 884 -33.45 -16.46 -3.74
N CYS A 885 -32.97 -15.38 -4.38
CA CYS A 885 -32.60 -15.42 -5.79
C CYS A 885 -31.45 -16.40 -6.05
N LEU A 886 -30.47 -16.50 -5.12
CA LEU A 886 -29.38 -17.47 -5.21
C LEU A 886 -29.90 -18.91 -5.12
N ARG A 887 -30.83 -19.22 -4.20
CA ARG A 887 -31.46 -20.56 -4.12
C ARG A 887 -32.18 -20.92 -5.40
N MET A 888 -32.98 -20.00 -5.93
CA MET A 888 -33.69 -20.19 -7.21
C MET A 888 -32.74 -20.35 -8.41
N SER A 889 -31.48 -19.95 -8.27
CA SER A 889 -30.42 -20.13 -9.27
C SER A 889 -29.56 -21.38 -9.02
N GLY A 890 -29.86 -22.18 -7.99
CA GLY A 890 -29.12 -23.37 -7.58
C GLY A 890 -27.82 -23.11 -6.81
N ALA A 891 -27.57 -21.86 -6.39
CA ALA A 891 -26.37 -21.44 -5.67
C ALA A 891 -26.58 -21.48 -4.15
N GLU A 892 -26.81 -22.68 -3.63
CA GLU A 892 -27.27 -22.92 -2.25
C GLU A 892 -26.19 -22.67 -1.19
N THR A 893 -24.91 -22.94 -1.50
CA THR A 893 -23.81 -22.63 -0.58
C THR A 893 -23.63 -21.12 -0.47
N LEU A 894 -23.64 -20.39 -1.59
CA LEU A 894 -23.60 -18.92 -1.58
C LEU A 894 -24.81 -18.35 -0.85
N SER A 895 -26.01 -18.89 -1.08
CA SER A 895 -27.23 -18.53 -0.36
C SER A 895 -27.06 -18.71 1.15
N ALA A 896 -26.42 -19.80 1.60
CA ALA A 896 -26.17 -20.01 3.02
C ALA A 896 -25.20 -18.99 3.61
N LEU A 897 -24.15 -18.61 2.86
CA LEU A 897 -23.18 -17.61 3.30
C LEU A 897 -23.77 -16.20 3.40
N ILE A 898 -24.83 -15.86 2.64
CA ILE A 898 -25.53 -14.56 2.74
C ILE A 898 -26.00 -14.27 4.17
N CYS A 899 -26.38 -15.29 4.95
CA CYS A 899 -26.79 -15.10 6.35
C CYS A 899 -25.76 -14.31 7.16
N GLN A 900 -24.46 -14.50 6.90
CA GLN A 900 -23.38 -13.83 7.63
C GLN A 900 -23.30 -12.31 7.38
N LEU A 901 -23.98 -11.80 6.35
CA LEU A 901 -24.06 -10.38 6.01
C LEU A 901 -25.25 -9.67 6.67
N MET A 902 -26.19 -10.43 7.24
CA MET A 902 -27.35 -9.90 7.95
C MET A 902 -26.96 -9.41 9.35
N ARG A 903 -27.78 -8.52 9.93
CA ARG A 903 -27.58 -8.03 11.30
C ARG A 903 -27.86 -9.11 12.34
N ASN A 904 -28.91 -9.90 12.12
CA ASN A 904 -29.32 -11.01 13.00
C ASN A 904 -29.22 -12.36 12.27
N PRO A 905 -27.99 -12.89 12.08
CA PRO A 905 -27.79 -14.06 11.21
C PRO A 905 -28.38 -15.35 11.78
N ASN A 906 -28.46 -15.47 13.12
CA ASN A 906 -28.88 -16.69 13.81
C ASN A 906 -30.29 -17.15 13.46
N GLU A 907 -31.22 -16.21 13.27
CA GLU A 907 -32.62 -16.51 12.90
C GLU A 907 -32.72 -17.18 11.52
N CYS A 908 -31.72 -16.97 10.67
CA CYS A 908 -31.69 -17.49 9.30
C CYS A 908 -30.95 -18.83 9.17
N TYR A 909 -30.16 -19.25 10.17
CA TYR A 909 -29.36 -20.48 10.06
C TYR A 909 -30.19 -21.75 9.96
N VAL A 910 -31.24 -21.90 10.78
CA VAL A 910 -32.10 -23.11 10.75
C VAL A 910 -32.87 -23.25 9.43
N PRO A 911 -33.57 -22.21 8.92
CA PRO A 911 -34.19 -22.28 7.59
C PRO A 911 -33.17 -22.54 6.47
N THR A 912 -31.98 -21.96 6.58
CA THR A 912 -30.90 -22.14 5.60
C THR A 912 -30.35 -23.57 5.60
N ALA A 913 -30.11 -24.15 6.78
CA ALA A 913 -29.68 -25.54 6.89
C ALA A 913 -30.74 -26.52 6.38
N SER A 914 -32.03 -26.21 6.59
CA SER A 914 -33.14 -27.00 6.06
C SER A 914 -33.16 -26.98 4.53
N SER A 915 -33.04 -25.81 3.89
CA SER A 915 -32.88 -25.72 2.43
C SER A 915 -31.59 -26.39 1.95
N LEU A 916 -30.50 -26.22 2.71
CA LEU A 916 -29.25 -26.99 2.69
C LEU A 916 -29.48 -28.46 2.36
N MET A 917 -30.23 -29.09 3.26
CA MET A 917 -30.53 -30.52 3.29
C MET A 917 -31.43 -30.98 2.15
N GLU A 918 -32.36 -30.13 1.70
CA GLU A 918 -33.27 -30.41 0.56
C GLU A 918 -32.54 -30.55 -0.78
N THR A 919 -31.32 -30.02 -0.90
CA THR A 919 -30.50 -30.14 -2.12
C THR A 919 -29.96 -31.56 -2.36
N HIS A 920 -30.01 -32.43 -1.34
CA HIS A 920 -29.38 -33.75 -1.35
C HIS A 920 -27.87 -33.73 -1.72
N GLY A 921 -27.21 -32.58 -1.55
CA GLY A 921 -25.78 -32.39 -1.83
C GLY A 921 -25.47 -31.80 -3.20
N ASP A 922 -26.46 -31.64 -4.07
CA ASP A 922 -26.33 -31.07 -5.42
C ASP A 922 -26.45 -29.54 -5.35
N THR A 923 -25.33 -28.84 -5.49
CA THR A 923 -25.31 -27.38 -5.62
C THR A 923 -24.65 -27.01 -6.95
N LEU A 924 -25.18 -26.00 -7.64
CA LEU A 924 -24.62 -25.48 -8.91
C LEU A 924 -23.49 -24.47 -8.68
N ASP A 925 -23.12 -24.26 -7.43
CA ASP A 925 -22.03 -23.39 -7.02
C ASP A 925 -20.78 -24.18 -6.62
N ALA A 926 -19.63 -23.51 -6.51
CA ALA A 926 -18.35 -24.17 -6.22
C ALA A 926 -18.24 -24.72 -4.78
N CYS A 927 -19.35 -24.76 -4.03
CA CYS A 927 -19.52 -25.33 -2.68
C CYS A 927 -18.27 -25.22 -1.78
N THR A 928 -17.46 -26.27 -1.73
CA THR A 928 -16.27 -26.37 -0.86
C THR A 928 -15.24 -25.26 -1.09
N ALA A 929 -15.20 -24.64 -2.27
CA ALA A 929 -14.32 -23.51 -2.56
C ALA A 929 -14.67 -22.24 -1.76
N TYR A 930 -15.91 -22.15 -1.26
CA TYR A 930 -16.39 -21.00 -0.50
C TYR A 930 -16.30 -21.17 1.03
N PHE A 931 -15.94 -22.35 1.53
CA PHE A 931 -15.78 -22.56 2.99
C PHE A 931 -14.77 -21.60 3.65
N PRO A 932 -13.64 -21.21 3.01
CA PRO A 932 -12.74 -20.20 3.57
C PRO A 932 -13.35 -18.81 3.73
N LEU A 933 -14.55 -18.56 3.18
CA LEU A 933 -15.27 -17.29 3.30
C LEU A 933 -16.18 -17.26 4.55
N ILE A 934 -16.41 -18.40 5.19
CA ILE A 934 -17.20 -18.50 6.41
C ILE A 934 -16.53 -17.68 7.52
N SER A 935 -17.27 -16.77 8.11
CA SER A 935 -16.84 -15.91 9.22
C SER A 935 -17.56 -16.18 10.54
N ASP A 936 -18.65 -16.96 10.53
CA ASP A 936 -19.39 -17.34 11.73
C ASP A 936 -19.31 -18.86 11.93
N ILE A 937 -18.80 -19.27 13.11
CA ILE A 937 -18.63 -20.68 13.46
C ILE A 937 -19.97 -21.39 13.62
N ASN A 938 -21.02 -20.70 14.06
CA ASN A 938 -22.35 -21.30 14.21
C ASN A 938 -22.90 -21.74 12.86
N LEU A 939 -22.73 -20.92 11.80
CA LEU A 939 -23.12 -21.34 10.45
C LEU A 939 -22.35 -22.59 10.02
N ALA A 940 -21.06 -22.65 10.33
CA ALA A 940 -20.23 -23.80 9.98
C ALA A 940 -20.71 -25.07 10.68
N GLU A 941 -21.09 -25.00 11.95
CA GLU A 941 -21.66 -26.12 12.70
C GLU A 941 -22.97 -26.61 12.05
N PHE A 942 -23.90 -25.69 11.75
CA PHE A 942 -25.14 -26.05 11.04
C PHE A 942 -24.89 -26.68 9.66
N MET A 943 -23.90 -26.19 8.91
CA MET A 943 -23.52 -26.79 7.63
C MET A 943 -22.87 -28.17 7.81
N SER A 944 -22.05 -28.35 8.87
CA SER A 944 -21.43 -29.63 9.22
C SER A 944 -22.50 -30.68 9.51
N ASP A 945 -23.49 -30.34 10.33
CA ASP A 945 -24.63 -31.21 10.66
C ASP A 945 -25.41 -31.64 9.41
N VAL A 946 -25.58 -30.74 8.43
CA VAL A 946 -26.23 -31.06 7.16
C VAL A 946 -25.40 -32.04 6.34
N TYR A 947 -24.08 -31.80 6.24
CA TYR A 947 -23.19 -32.69 5.49
C TYR A 947 -23.03 -34.06 6.15
N GLU A 948 -23.01 -34.14 7.47
CA GLU A 948 -23.02 -35.41 8.22
C GLU A 948 -24.31 -36.19 7.95
N LYS A 949 -25.48 -35.53 8.04
CA LYS A 949 -26.80 -36.16 7.77
C LYS A 949 -26.97 -36.62 6.32
N LEU A 950 -26.34 -35.94 5.37
CA LEU A 950 -26.32 -36.34 3.95
C LEU A 950 -25.22 -37.37 3.62
N HIS A 951 -24.41 -37.79 4.61
CA HIS A 951 -23.27 -38.69 4.43
C HIS A 951 -22.22 -38.16 3.43
N LEU A 952 -21.95 -36.85 3.49
CA LEU A 952 -20.99 -36.13 2.65
C LEU A 952 -19.68 -35.86 3.40
N ASP A 953 -19.07 -36.90 3.97
CA ASP A 953 -17.90 -36.83 4.87
C ASP A 953 -16.74 -36.00 4.31
N LYS A 954 -16.51 -36.06 2.99
CA LYS A 954 -15.45 -35.27 2.34
C LYS A 954 -15.72 -33.77 2.38
N LYS A 955 -16.98 -33.34 2.20
CA LYS A 955 -17.35 -31.92 2.31
C LYS A 955 -17.26 -31.47 3.76
N GLU A 956 -17.71 -32.31 4.70
CA GLU A 956 -17.59 -32.05 6.13
C GLU A 956 -16.13 -31.87 6.56
N GLN A 957 -15.22 -32.78 6.19
CA GLN A 957 -13.78 -32.67 6.50
C GLN A 957 -13.15 -31.39 5.91
N LEU A 958 -13.54 -31.00 4.69
CA LEU A 958 -13.06 -29.77 4.08
C LEU A 958 -13.60 -28.52 4.79
N LEU A 959 -14.84 -28.56 5.26
CA LEU A 959 -15.43 -27.50 6.08
C LEU A 959 -14.69 -27.36 7.41
N LEU A 960 -14.52 -28.47 8.14
CA LEU A 960 -13.78 -28.53 9.40
C LEU A 960 -12.35 -28.00 9.24
N ARG A 961 -11.66 -28.36 8.16
CA ARG A 961 -10.31 -27.86 7.85
C ARG A 961 -10.31 -26.35 7.55
N ALA A 962 -11.35 -25.84 6.89
CA ALA A 962 -11.45 -24.41 6.58
C ALA A 962 -11.72 -23.56 7.84
N ILE A 963 -12.39 -24.14 8.85
CA ILE A 963 -12.70 -23.45 10.11
C ILE A 963 -11.69 -23.69 11.23
N SER A 964 -10.85 -24.73 11.14
CA SER A 964 -9.78 -25.04 12.10
C SER A 964 -8.56 -24.13 11.94
N VAL A 965 -8.78 -22.83 11.75
CA VAL A 965 -7.74 -21.80 11.63
C VAL A 965 -7.85 -20.84 12.82
N PRO A 966 -6.74 -20.36 13.41
CA PRO A 966 -6.75 -19.53 14.61
C PRO A 966 -7.63 -18.27 14.49
N GLU A 967 -7.81 -17.77 13.27
CA GLU A 967 -8.52 -16.54 12.95
C GLU A 967 -10.05 -16.66 13.06
N ILE A 968 -10.63 -17.88 13.02
CA ILE A 968 -12.08 -18.11 13.23
C ILE A 968 -12.41 -18.44 14.70
N ASN A 969 -11.41 -18.67 15.54
CA ASN A 969 -11.65 -18.97 16.95
C ASN A 969 -12.54 -17.87 17.56
N SER A 970 -13.72 -18.26 18.06
CA SER A 970 -14.73 -17.35 18.60
C SER A 970 -14.19 -16.42 19.69
N HIS A 971 -13.12 -16.81 20.38
CA HIS A 971 -12.44 -16.03 21.42
C HIS A 971 -11.40 -15.03 20.88
N ASN A 972 -10.86 -15.26 19.67
CA ASN A 972 -9.77 -14.46 19.09
C ASN A 972 -10.13 -13.80 17.75
N MET A 973 -11.33 -14.03 17.22
CA MET A 973 -11.70 -13.51 15.91
C MET A 973 -11.75 -11.98 15.94
N SER A 974 -10.74 -11.36 15.34
CA SER A 974 -10.67 -9.91 15.23
C SER A 974 -11.79 -9.37 14.34
N GLN A 975 -12.26 -8.15 14.63
CA GLN A 975 -13.19 -7.45 13.75
C GLN A 975 -12.61 -7.28 12.34
N LEU A 976 -11.28 -7.12 12.23
CA LEU A 976 -10.57 -7.05 10.95
C LEU A 976 -10.71 -8.33 10.13
N GLU A 977 -10.61 -9.50 10.76
CA GLU A 977 -10.78 -10.77 10.04
C GLU A 977 -12.24 -10.97 9.59
N ARG A 978 -13.22 -10.64 10.44
CA ARG A 978 -14.64 -10.66 10.04
C ARG A 978 -14.88 -9.74 8.84
N PHE A 979 -14.33 -8.52 8.89
CA PHE A 979 -14.43 -7.56 7.80
C PHE A 979 -13.79 -8.12 6.51
N ARG A 980 -12.55 -8.61 6.58
CA ARG A 980 -11.81 -9.17 5.43
C ARG A 980 -12.54 -10.35 4.78
N ARG A 981 -13.11 -11.26 5.59
CA ARG A 981 -13.89 -12.41 5.07
C ARG A 981 -15.19 -11.97 4.42
N ARG A 982 -15.93 -11.04 5.03
CA ARG A 982 -17.15 -10.45 4.45
C ARG A 982 -16.87 -9.70 3.15
N GLU A 983 -15.82 -8.88 3.12
CA GLU A 983 -15.37 -8.16 1.92
C GLU A 983 -15.03 -9.16 0.79
N ARG A 984 -14.21 -10.17 1.10
CA ARG A 984 -13.87 -11.21 0.14
C ARG A 984 -15.09 -11.98 -0.35
N PHE A 985 -16.05 -12.26 0.55
CA PHE A 985 -17.31 -12.90 0.18
C PHE A 985 -18.14 -12.03 -0.76
N LEU A 986 -18.30 -10.73 -0.48
CA LEU A 986 -18.99 -9.80 -1.36
C LEU A 986 -18.32 -9.71 -2.74
N LEU A 987 -16.98 -9.65 -2.81
CA LEU A 987 -16.24 -9.66 -4.07
C LEU A 987 -16.49 -10.95 -4.87
N VAL A 988 -16.47 -12.11 -4.21
CA VAL A 988 -16.75 -13.41 -4.84
C VAL A 988 -18.21 -13.48 -5.32
N LEU A 989 -19.15 -12.97 -4.52
CA LEU A 989 -20.57 -12.92 -4.86
C LEU A 989 -20.80 -12.03 -6.08
N CYS A 990 -20.24 -10.82 -6.11
CA CYS A 990 -20.31 -9.92 -7.26
C CYS A 990 -19.65 -10.54 -8.50
N ALA A 991 -18.49 -11.18 -8.36
CA ALA A 991 -17.84 -11.87 -9.47
C ALA A 991 -18.69 -13.02 -10.04
N HIS A 992 -19.32 -13.80 -9.15
CA HIS A 992 -20.24 -14.87 -9.55
C HIS A 992 -21.46 -14.32 -10.29
N VAL A 993 -22.11 -13.29 -9.74
CA VAL A 993 -23.33 -12.69 -10.31
C VAL A 993 -23.05 -11.96 -11.63
N PHE A 994 -21.98 -11.15 -11.70
CA PHE A 994 -21.60 -10.42 -12.91
C PHE A 994 -20.83 -11.27 -13.93
N ARG A 995 -20.54 -12.54 -13.59
CA ARG A 995 -19.75 -13.47 -14.41
C ARG A 995 -18.37 -12.89 -14.78
N ILE A 996 -17.74 -12.20 -13.82
CA ILE A 996 -16.38 -11.67 -13.95
C ILE A 996 -15.42 -12.76 -13.50
N HIS A 997 -14.59 -13.26 -14.42
CA HIS A 997 -13.49 -14.16 -14.10
C HIS A 997 -12.27 -13.31 -13.74
N PHE A 998 -11.83 -13.41 -12.48
CA PHE A 998 -10.57 -12.84 -12.01
C PHE A 998 -9.37 -13.68 -12.39
#